data_AF-A0A8J6WRR4-F1
#
_entry.id   AF-A0A8J6WRR4-F1
#
_cell.length_a   1.000
_cell.length_b   1.000
_cell.length_c   1.000
_cell.angle_alpha   90.00
_cell.angle_beta   90.00
_cell.angle_gamma   90.00
#
_symmetry.space_group_name_H-M   'P 1'
#
loop_
_entity.id
_entity.type
_entity.pdbx_description
1 polymer ?
#
loop_
_entity_poly.entity_id
_entity_poly.type
_entity_poly.pdbx_seq_one_letter_code
_entity_poly.pdbx_strand_id
1 'polypeptide(L)'
;MDTDLLQRAAAQAKTGWLEKALTTLLPQVWELTIASPNWQEKAAVWADQIDQMFIAQKLTTPSQQKNRRTDIANALRVIHPEHPAIAHVLLPSNVYTVMNNEQASRLNARENKFFTSQQANQLVERAIALLDSEEPDEVAAGLAVLVGRRISEILLSQFKAKTAYSLLFSEAVKRRGDVGLEFEIPTLAPADPVLKAIAHLKQVWSIEELRALNLPDNHLKRRINARYSGVPHACRQHFADLVPGREAENDDGERLYTHLFRAVYAEIAAYYYKPQWVPDHRFKAEIQGHFKLTTDGQKLPNYSARQNYDDYLIRDRSPGESGVKLGLPGVKILAVFQKERMRVESEAVEQMVKEPPSRFQLEQGTINALLYRAVDRLLFSKQWAEVATGLLLVTGRTIDALLSTIPTSKTGFSILVEKIEVPTLTPAKQVISAWHQFRQLPPLPVPQIERAVQAVGDHSFHDLLPIHGVEPLRALYSCLALHWFCPPGVPEAAFLSAIASPDPMPFETANPNRGLKLAQHNVEVLELFQSQTQSVHQEEVATMPDTPTETSAVAEVAPTETAPTKLRPRRKPVSVDADLLRSVAANFGLEIRGKAGTVGLSYEAALAELLSLLAEPDEGRSRAEVPSDEPIPATAPRPTTPSDPALALALTDQARTLAWLTGRLEALEQEVSTLRQERDAALQQLNQGAPSTELGQLQQENERLKLERDQATSKLETFRQLLMGDRLTAHCVRLYADDSICEERCDNA
;
A
#
# COMPACT_ATOMS: atom_id res chain seq x y z
N MET A 1 45.95 35.90 -2.92
CA MET A 1 45.11 35.16 -1.96
C MET A 1 43.92 36.03 -1.57
N ASP A 2 42.71 35.61 -1.91
CA ASP A 2 41.48 36.33 -1.55
C ASP A 2 41.07 35.96 -0.12
N THR A 3 41.34 36.86 0.83
CA THR A 3 41.08 36.63 2.25
C THR A 3 39.58 36.59 2.58
N ASP A 4 38.75 37.33 1.84
CA ASP A 4 37.29 37.31 2.03
C ASP A 4 36.71 35.96 1.59
N LEU A 5 37.18 35.46 0.45
CA LEU A 5 36.71 34.18 -0.08
C LEU A 5 37.12 33.00 0.80
N LEU A 6 38.33 33.03 1.38
CA LEU A 6 38.78 32.05 2.38
C LEU A 6 37.95 32.09 3.66
N GLN A 7 37.59 33.29 4.13
CA GLN A 7 36.74 33.45 5.30
C GLN A 7 35.32 32.91 5.05
N ARG A 8 34.76 33.17 3.86
CA ARG A 8 33.47 32.61 3.41
C ARG A 8 33.50 31.09 3.25
N ALA A 9 34.63 30.53 2.80
CA ALA A 9 34.85 29.10 2.72
C ALA A 9 34.90 28.46 4.11
N ALA A 10 35.70 29.01 5.04
CA ALA A 10 35.79 28.53 6.42
C ALA A 10 34.43 28.58 7.15
N ALA A 11 33.63 29.61 6.89
CA ALA A 11 32.28 29.79 7.43
C ALA A 11 31.26 28.70 7.02
N GLN A 12 31.62 27.79 6.09
CA GLN A 12 30.82 26.60 5.80
C GLN A 12 30.82 25.57 6.94
N ALA A 13 31.81 25.61 7.83
CA ALA A 13 31.89 24.73 8.99
C ALA A 13 30.77 24.99 10.02
N LYS A 14 30.14 23.91 10.51
CA LYS A 14 29.06 24.03 11.50
C LYS A 14 29.53 24.20 12.94
N THR A 15 30.80 23.90 13.22
CA THR A 15 31.40 23.99 14.57
C THR A 15 32.50 25.04 14.59
N GLY A 16 32.54 25.88 15.63
CA GLY A 16 33.50 26.99 15.71
C GLY A 16 34.96 26.54 15.71
N TRP A 17 35.27 25.36 16.26
CA TRP A 17 36.64 24.82 16.21
C TRP A 17 37.07 24.47 14.77
N LEU A 18 36.14 23.91 13.97
CA LEU A 18 36.43 23.52 12.59
C LEU A 18 36.53 24.75 11.70
N GLU A 19 35.67 25.75 11.92
CA GLU A 19 35.78 27.06 11.26
C GLU A 19 37.16 27.69 11.51
N LYS A 20 37.58 27.77 12.77
CA LYS A 20 38.90 28.28 13.16
C LYS A 20 40.06 27.48 12.54
N ALA A 21 39.94 26.15 12.51
CA ALA A 21 40.94 25.30 11.88
C ALA A 21 41.02 25.54 10.36
N LEU A 22 39.87 25.65 9.69
CA LEU A 22 39.81 25.90 8.24
C LEU A 22 40.37 27.26 7.85
N THR A 23 40.24 28.30 8.68
CA THR A 23 40.91 29.59 8.45
C THR A 23 42.44 29.44 8.33
N THR A 24 43.01 28.43 8.99
CA THR A 24 44.45 28.16 8.98
C THR A 24 44.85 27.16 7.89
N LEU A 25 43.99 26.19 7.60
CA LEU A 25 44.30 25.08 6.69
C LEU A 25 43.95 25.36 5.23
N LEU A 26 42.89 26.10 4.94
CA LEU A 26 42.48 26.39 3.55
C LEU A 26 43.53 27.16 2.73
N PRO A 27 44.28 28.15 3.29
CA PRO A 27 45.34 28.83 2.54
C PRO A 27 46.39 27.89 1.93
N GLN A 28 46.63 26.72 2.53
CA GLN A 28 47.63 25.75 2.07
C GLN A 28 47.26 25.06 0.76
N VAL A 29 45.96 24.99 0.46
CA VAL A 29 45.43 24.30 -0.73
C VAL A 29 44.61 25.20 -1.64
N TRP A 30 44.47 26.49 -1.31
CA TRP A 30 43.65 27.45 -2.06
C TRP A 30 43.97 27.52 -3.56
N GLU A 31 45.25 27.47 -3.94
CA GLU A 31 45.69 27.54 -5.35
C GLU A 31 45.80 26.15 -6.01
N LEU A 32 45.45 25.08 -5.30
CA LEU A 32 45.64 23.72 -5.77
C LEU A 32 44.67 23.39 -6.91
N THR A 33 45.22 23.07 -8.08
CA THR A 33 44.47 22.63 -9.26
C THR A 33 45.04 21.32 -9.79
N ILE A 34 44.29 20.61 -10.64
CA ILE A 34 44.77 19.40 -11.32
C ILE A 34 45.98 19.65 -12.24
N ALA A 35 46.22 20.92 -12.63
CA ALA A 35 47.39 21.33 -13.41
C ALA A 35 48.62 21.60 -12.51
N SER A 36 48.46 21.64 -11.19
CA SER A 36 49.56 21.92 -10.27
C SER A 36 50.52 20.72 -10.20
N PRO A 37 51.86 20.95 -10.19
CA PRO A 37 52.81 19.87 -9.97
C PRO A 37 52.56 19.16 -8.64
N ASN A 38 52.60 17.82 -8.67
CA ASN A 38 52.38 16.94 -7.51
C ASN A 38 51.08 17.24 -6.75
N TRP A 39 50.01 17.65 -7.44
CA TRP A 39 48.77 18.04 -6.78
C TRP A 39 48.15 16.92 -5.94
N GLN A 40 48.30 15.66 -6.37
CA GLN A 40 47.80 14.47 -5.68
C GLN A 40 48.48 14.29 -4.32
N GLU A 41 49.81 14.44 -4.29
CA GLU A 41 50.60 14.35 -3.06
C GLU A 41 50.24 15.48 -2.10
N LYS A 42 50.13 16.73 -2.61
CA LYS A 42 49.71 17.88 -1.80
C LYS A 42 48.30 17.71 -1.22
N ALA A 43 47.36 17.20 -2.02
CA ALA A 43 46.00 16.92 -1.56
C ALA A 43 45.97 15.82 -0.50
N ALA A 44 46.75 14.76 -0.67
CA ALA A 44 46.87 13.66 0.29
C ALA A 44 47.46 14.13 1.62
N VAL A 45 48.60 14.83 1.59
CA VAL A 45 49.24 15.39 2.79
C VAL A 45 48.30 16.33 3.55
N TRP A 46 47.54 17.16 2.83
CA TRP A 46 46.55 18.03 3.46
C TRP A 46 45.37 17.26 4.06
N ALA A 47 44.90 16.20 3.40
CA ALA A 47 43.87 15.32 3.96
C ALA A 47 44.36 14.59 5.24
N ASP A 48 45.63 14.16 5.28
CA ASP A 48 46.22 13.56 6.48
C ASP A 48 46.24 14.54 7.67
N GLN A 49 46.48 15.83 7.43
CA GLN A 49 46.37 16.86 8.47
C GLN A 49 44.94 16.99 9.00
N ILE A 50 43.94 16.92 8.13
CA ILE A 50 42.52 16.92 8.51
C ILE A 50 42.20 15.68 9.37
N ASP A 51 42.75 14.53 9.02
CA ASP A 51 42.55 13.29 9.77
C ASP A 51 43.19 13.34 11.15
N GLN A 52 44.42 13.86 11.25
CA GLN A 52 45.09 14.13 12.52
C GLN A 52 44.29 15.12 13.39
N MET A 53 43.71 16.14 12.77
CA MET A 53 42.83 17.09 13.46
C MET A 53 41.56 16.40 14.01
N PHE A 54 40.95 15.47 13.28
CA PHE A 54 39.82 14.70 13.79
C PHE A 54 40.21 13.79 14.96
N ILE A 55 41.36 13.14 14.88
CA ILE A 55 41.90 12.33 15.99
C ILE A 55 42.11 13.20 17.23
N ALA A 56 42.71 14.39 17.08
CA ALA A 56 42.90 15.33 18.18
C ALA A 56 41.56 15.79 18.81
N GLN A 57 40.49 15.87 18.02
CA GLN A 57 39.13 16.15 18.48
C GLN A 57 38.35 14.90 18.95
N LYS A 58 39.02 13.74 19.07
CA LYS A 58 38.43 12.45 19.47
C LYS A 58 37.30 11.97 18.54
N LEU A 59 37.33 12.37 17.27
CA LEU A 59 36.40 11.90 16.24
C LEU A 59 37.04 10.72 15.51
N THR A 60 36.94 9.52 16.07
CA THR A 60 37.66 8.34 15.59
C THR A 60 36.85 7.46 14.62
N THR A 61 35.53 7.64 14.53
CA THR A 61 34.68 6.80 13.66
C THR A 61 34.20 7.53 12.40
N PRO A 62 33.94 6.81 11.28
CA PRO A 62 33.37 7.39 10.08
C PRO A 62 32.05 8.15 10.32
N SER A 63 31.17 7.60 11.17
CA SER A 63 29.89 8.22 11.53
C SER A 63 30.06 9.57 12.24
N GLN A 64 31.07 9.70 13.12
CA GLN A 64 31.42 10.95 13.78
C GLN A 64 32.00 11.98 12.80
N GLN A 65 32.80 11.52 11.83
CA GLN A 65 33.52 12.39 10.89
C GLN A 65 32.68 12.83 9.68
N LYS A 66 31.70 12.03 9.23
CA LYS A 66 30.91 12.22 8.01
C LYS A 66 30.44 13.67 7.80
N ASN A 67 29.81 14.26 8.81
CA ASN A 67 29.29 15.62 8.73
C ASN A 67 30.40 16.68 8.65
N ARG A 68 31.52 16.48 9.37
CA ARG A 68 32.66 17.40 9.37
C ARG A 68 33.41 17.35 8.03
N ARG A 69 33.64 16.17 7.48
CA ARG A 69 34.20 16.00 6.13
C ARG A 69 33.33 16.64 5.06
N THR A 70 32.01 16.54 5.19
CA THR A 70 31.06 17.23 4.30
C THR A 70 31.19 18.75 4.40
N ASP A 71 31.30 19.29 5.62
CA ASP A 71 31.48 20.72 5.84
C ASP A 71 32.80 21.22 5.20
N ILE A 72 33.90 20.45 5.31
CA ILE A 72 35.19 20.77 4.67
C ILE A 72 35.08 20.71 3.14
N ALA A 73 34.44 19.68 2.59
CA ALA A 73 34.22 19.59 1.14
C ALA A 73 33.40 20.78 0.62
N ASN A 74 32.40 21.25 1.37
CA ASN A 74 31.64 22.46 1.02
C ASN A 74 32.49 23.72 1.10
N ALA A 75 33.40 23.84 2.09
CA ALA A 75 34.38 24.93 2.14
C ALA A 75 35.25 24.95 0.88
N LEU A 76 35.77 23.80 0.45
CA LEU A 76 36.54 23.67 -0.80
C LEU A 76 35.72 24.05 -2.04
N ARG A 77 34.43 23.71 -2.09
CA ARG A 77 33.53 24.09 -3.21
C ARG A 77 33.32 25.60 -3.33
N VAL A 78 33.44 26.35 -2.24
CA VAL A 78 33.41 27.82 -2.27
C VAL A 78 34.66 28.38 -2.98
N ILE A 79 35.80 27.71 -2.83
CA ILE A 79 37.05 28.04 -3.50
C ILE A 79 36.95 27.67 -4.99
N HIS A 80 36.67 26.40 -5.26
CA HIS A 80 36.53 25.86 -6.61
C HIS A 80 35.52 24.68 -6.59
N PRO A 81 34.48 24.67 -7.44
CA PRO A 81 33.44 23.63 -7.41
C PRO A 81 33.99 22.20 -7.53
N GLU A 82 35.06 22.02 -8.31
CA GLU A 82 35.75 20.74 -8.53
C GLU A 82 37.15 20.74 -7.91
N HIS A 83 37.31 21.33 -6.73
CA HIS A 83 38.61 21.40 -6.06
C HIS A 83 39.22 19.99 -5.86
N PRO A 84 40.48 19.74 -6.29
CA PRO A 84 41.06 18.39 -6.33
C PRO A 84 41.15 17.71 -4.96
N ALA A 85 41.35 18.49 -3.88
CA ALA A 85 41.39 17.94 -2.51
C ALA A 85 40.05 17.37 -2.00
N ILE A 86 38.90 17.63 -2.67
CA ILE A 86 37.59 17.11 -2.24
C ILE A 86 37.58 15.58 -2.21
N ALA A 87 38.16 14.94 -3.22
CA ALA A 87 38.19 13.47 -3.32
C ALA A 87 39.03 12.82 -2.20
N HIS A 88 40.01 13.54 -1.66
CA HIS A 88 40.90 13.06 -0.59
C HIS A 88 40.32 13.24 0.81
N VAL A 89 39.44 14.24 1.02
CA VAL A 89 38.84 14.50 2.35
C VAL A 89 37.55 13.72 2.58
N LEU A 90 36.76 13.44 1.54
CA LEU A 90 35.54 12.68 1.67
C LEU A 90 35.85 11.22 2.04
N LEU A 91 34.96 10.59 2.81
CA LEU A 91 35.07 9.16 3.06
C LEU A 91 34.95 8.39 1.74
N PRO A 92 35.66 7.26 1.59
CA PRO A 92 35.53 6.42 0.39
C PRO A 92 34.10 5.92 0.20
N SER A 93 33.69 5.70 -1.05
CA SER A 93 32.31 5.33 -1.40
C SER A 93 31.83 4.05 -0.71
N ASN A 94 32.69 3.05 -0.53
CA ASN A 94 32.35 1.82 0.21
C ASN A 94 32.00 2.09 1.68
N VAL A 95 32.68 3.03 2.34
CA VAL A 95 32.37 3.43 3.72
C VAL A 95 31.00 4.11 3.79
N TYR A 96 30.66 4.95 2.81
CA TYR A 96 29.30 5.51 2.71
C TYR A 96 28.24 4.44 2.46
N THR A 97 28.52 3.46 1.60
CA THR A 97 27.61 2.34 1.34
C THR A 97 27.35 1.54 2.61
N VAL A 98 28.39 1.17 3.36
CA VAL A 98 28.26 0.46 4.64
C VAL A 98 27.44 1.28 5.63
N MET A 99 27.76 2.57 5.84
CA MET A 99 27.00 3.44 6.75
C MET A 99 25.54 3.59 6.34
N ASN A 100 25.25 3.72 5.04
CA ASN A 100 23.88 3.85 4.55
C ASN A 100 23.10 2.54 4.69
N ASN A 101 23.75 1.39 4.47
CA ASN A 101 23.15 0.07 4.67
C ASN A 101 22.87 -0.17 6.15
N GLU A 102 23.80 0.13 7.05
CA GLU A 102 23.56 0.06 8.50
C GLU A 102 22.40 0.95 8.92
N GLN A 103 22.34 2.19 8.40
CA GLN A 103 21.25 3.10 8.68
C GLN A 103 19.91 2.54 8.17
N ALA A 104 19.87 1.97 6.97
CA ALA A 104 18.67 1.34 6.40
C ALA A 104 18.24 0.11 7.22
N SER A 105 19.17 -0.74 7.62
CA SER A 105 18.91 -1.90 8.48
C SER A 105 18.35 -1.47 9.83
N ARG A 106 18.92 -0.44 10.47
CA ARG A 106 18.39 0.11 11.73
C ARG A 106 16.99 0.69 11.55
N LEU A 107 16.70 1.33 10.42
CA LEU A 107 15.35 1.84 10.12
C LEU A 107 14.34 0.70 9.91
N ASN A 108 14.73 -0.36 9.19
CA ASN A 108 13.88 -1.52 8.94
C ASN A 108 13.63 -2.34 10.21
N ALA A 109 14.58 -2.35 11.15
CA ALA A 109 14.46 -3.04 12.43
C ALA A 109 13.62 -2.26 13.47
N ARG A 110 13.17 -1.04 13.16
CA ARG A 110 12.32 -0.27 14.08
C ARG A 110 10.95 -0.93 14.19
N GLU A 111 10.57 -1.24 15.41
CA GLU A 111 9.20 -1.63 15.71
C GLU A 111 8.25 -0.43 15.56
N ASN A 112 7.05 -0.71 15.06
CA ASN A 112 5.99 0.29 15.01
C ASN A 112 5.55 0.63 16.43
N LYS A 113 5.46 1.92 16.72
CA LYS A 113 4.89 2.44 17.96
C LYS A 113 3.41 2.76 17.74
N PHE A 114 2.61 2.57 18.79
CA PHE A 114 1.16 2.66 18.68
C PHE A 114 0.59 3.70 19.65
N PHE A 115 -0.46 4.38 19.22
CA PHE A 115 -1.34 5.23 20.03
C PHE A 115 -2.79 5.03 19.57
N THR A 116 -3.78 5.46 20.36
CA THR A 116 -5.20 5.27 20.02
C THR A 116 -5.77 6.49 19.28
N SER A 117 -6.92 6.31 18.63
CA SER A 117 -7.68 7.39 17.99
C SER A 117 -8.10 8.46 19.01
N GLN A 118 -8.42 8.05 20.24
CA GLN A 118 -8.68 8.95 21.36
C GLN A 118 -7.43 9.77 21.72
N GLN A 119 -6.27 9.13 21.84
CA GLN A 119 -5.01 9.84 22.10
C GLN A 119 -4.67 10.80 20.95
N ALA A 120 -4.96 10.41 19.70
CA ALA A 120 -4.80 11.29 18.54
C ALA A 120 -5.63 12.58 18.68
N ASN A 121 -6.91 12.44 19.05
CA ASN A 121 -7.80 13.59 19.27
C ASN A 121 -7.30 14.47 20.43
N GLN A 122 -6.96 13.87 21.57
CA GLN A 122 -6.43 14.57 22.74
C GLN A 122 -5.14 15.33 22.43
N LEU A 123 -4.26 14.73 21.62
CA LEU A 123 -3.01 15.34 21.20
C LEU A 123 -3.25 16.57 20.32
N VAL A 124 -4.22 16.48 19.41
CA VAL A 124 -4.62 17.63 18.57
C VAL A 124 -5.28 18.73 19.40
N GLU A 125 -6.18 18.38 20.31
CA GLU A 125 -6.84 19.35 21.22
C GLU A 125 -5.82 20.07 22.10
N ARG A 126 -4.90 19.33 22.70
CA ARG A 126 -3.84 19.91 23.53
C ARG A 126 -2.92 20.81 22.70
N ALA A 127 -2.54 20.40 21.50
CA ALA A 127 -1.74 21.23 20.60
C ALA A 127 -2.46 22.51 20.15
N ILE A 128 -3.80 22.47 19.99
CA ILE A 128 -4.61 23.66 19.71
C ILE A 128 -4.56 24.63 20.89
N ALA A 129 -4.71 24.14 22.12
CA ALA A 129 -4.66 24.98 23.32
C ALA A 129 -3.32 25.72 23.47
N LEU A 130 -2.21 25.10 23.04
CA LEU A 130 -0.89 25.74 23.09
C LEU A 130 -0.71 26.90 22.09
N LEU A 131 -1.57 27.03 21.07
CA LEU A 131 -1.44 28.11 20.08
C LEU A 131 -1.65 29.51 20.67
N ASP A 132 -2.38 29.60 21.78
CA ASP A 132 -2.66 30.84 22.50
C ASP A 132 -1.76 31.01 23.75
N SER A 133 -0.74 30.16 23.94
CA SER A 133 0.21 30.30 25.05
C SER A 133 1.05 31.58 24.93
N GLU A 134 1.37 32.18 26.08
CA GLU A 134 2.32 33.28 26.17
C GLU A 134 3.77 32.81 25.97
N GLU A 135 4.04 31.53 26.22
CA GLU A 135 5.37 30.94 26.08
C GLU A 135 5.62 30.50 24.62
N PRO A 136 6.58 31.11 23.91
CA PRO A 136 6.78 30.85 22.48
C PRO A 136 7.23 29.41 22.18
N ASP A 137 7.93 28.76 23.12
CA ASP A 137 8.32 27.36 22.99
C ASP A 137 7.11 26.42 23.02
N GLU A 138 6.06 26.75 23.77
CA GLU A 138 4.80 26.00 23.82
C GLU A 138 4.00 26.18 22.52
N VAL A 139 3.90 27.42 22.03
CA VAL A 139 3.29 27.71 20.73
C VAL A 139 3.96 26.90 19.62
N ALA A 140 5.29 26.88 19.62
CA ALA A 140 6.07 26.08 18.67
C ALA A 140 5.83 24.58 18.83
N ALA A 141 5.70 24.07 20.06
CA ALA A 141 5.38 22.67 20.32
C ALA A 141 4.00 22.30 19.75
N GLY A 142 2.98 23.15 19.92
CA GLY A 142 1.67 22.97 19.29
C GLY A 142 1.75 22.97 17.76
N LEU A 143 2.48 23.92 17.17
CA LEU A 143 2.66 23.99 15.71
C LEU A 143 3.40 22.77 15.13
N ALA A 144 4.34 22.18 15.85
CA ALA A 144 5.05 20.98 15.42
C ALA A 144 4.10 19.79 15.19
N VAL A 145 3.08 19.66 16.04
CA VAL A 145 2.03 18.66 15.94
C VAL A 145 1.06 18.99 14.80
N LEU A 146 0.57 20.23 14.73
CA LEU A 146 -0.58 20.57 13.89
C LEU A 146 -0.25 20.69 12.39
N VAL A 147 1.00 20.98 12.05
CA VAL A 147 1.45 21.25 10.67
C VAL A 147 2.36 20.15 10.12
N GLY A 148 2.99 19.35 10.98
CA GLY A 148 3.89 18.28 10.56
C GLY A 148 5.15 18.78 9.84
N ARG A 149 5.61 19.98 10.22
CA ARG A 149 6.79 20.63 9.64
C ARG A 149 7.84 20.87 10.72
N ARG A 150 9.12 20.95 10.33
CA ARG A 150 10.16 21.31 11.30
C ARG A 150 9.99 22.78 11.68
N ILE A 151 10.28 23.16 12.92
CA ILE A 151 10.15 24.56 13.36
C ILE A 151 10.94 25.51 12.46
N SER A 152 12.16 25.14 12.05
CA SER A 152 12.93 25.93 11.08
C SER A 152 12.19 26.12 9.74
N GLU A 153 11.45 25.12 9.25
CA GLU A 153 10.65 25.23 8.03
C GLU A 153 9.44 26.14 8.26
N ILE A 154 8.77 26.01 9.41
CA ILE A 154 7.62 26.86 9.77
C ILE A 154 8.02 28.34 9.80
N LEU A 155 9.16 28.65 10.42
CA LEU A 155 9.66 30.02 10.54
C LEU A 155 10.23 30.56 9.21
N LEU A 156 10.87 29.71 8.41
CA LEU A 156 11.53 30.14 7.17
C LEU A 156 10.64 30.11 5.92
N SER A 157 9.49 29.45 5.96
CA SER A 157 8.58 29.35 4.81
C SER A 157 7.42 30.33 4.89
N GLN A 158 6.66 30.42 3.80
CA GLN A 158 5.39 31.13 3.74
C GLN A 158 4.22 30.16 3.84
N PHE A 159 3.18 30.58 4.54
CA PHE A 159 1.93 29.83 4.68
C PHE A 159 0.75 30.73 4.34
N LYS A 160 -0.21 30.18 3.60
CA LYS A 160 -1.50 30.84 3.31
C LYS A 160 -2.63 29.84 3.47
N ALA A 161 -3.78 30.28 3.97
CA ALA A 161 -4.96 29.43 4.03
C ALA A 161 -5.38 29.06 2.60
N LYS A 162 -5.72 27.78 2.38
CA LYS A 162 -6.33 27.30 1.13
C LYS A 162 -7.75 26.82 1.36
N THR A 163 -7.95 26.09 2.44
CA THR A 163 -9.27 25.70 2.95
C THR A 163 -9.29 25.94 4.45
N ALA A 164 -10.40 25.65 5.13
CA ALA A 164 -10.49 25.79 6.57
C ALA A 164 -9.51 24.85 7.31
N TYR A 165 -9.06 23.77 6.69
CA TYR A 165 -8.15 22.77 7.27
C TYR A 165 -6.98 22.39 6.33
N SER A 166 -6.60 23.29 5.42
CA SER A 166 -5.40 23.12 4.59
C SER A 166 -4.70 24.44 4.31
N LEU A 167 -3.37 24.37 4.21
CA LEU A 167 -2.48 25.48 3.95
C LEU A 167 -1.73 25.26 2.63
N LEU A 168 -1.48 26.35 1.90
CA LEU A 168 -0.40 26.41 0.92
C LEU A 168 0.90 26.68 1.66
N PHE A 169 1.87 25.77 1.49
CA PHE A 169 3.22 25.87 1.98
C PHE A 169 4.16 26.19 0.81
N SER A 170 4.98 27.23 0.97
CA SER A 170 5.94 27.65 -0.04
C SER A 170 7.30 27.91 0.60
N GLU A 171 8.34 27.18 0.16
CA GLU A 171 9.72 27.45 0.59
C GLU A 171 10.26 28.73 -0.06
N ALA A 172 11.12 29.46 0.66
CA ALA A 172 11.85 30.58 0.08
C ALA A 172 12.74 30.09 -1.07
N VAL A 173 12.64 30.76 -2.22
CA VAL A 173 13.45 30.49 -3.41
C VAL A 173 14.93 30.68 -3.07
N LYS A 174 15.73 29.61 -3.16
CA LYS A 174 17.15 29.64 -2.76
C LYS A 174 18.06 30.31 -3.80
N ARG A 175 17.63 30.45 -5.06
CA ARG A 175 18.41 31.08 -6.16
C ARG A 175 17.50 31.77 -7.19
N ARG A 176 17.97 32.86 -7.82
CA ARG A 176 17.33 33.44 -9.01
C ARG A 176 17.25 32.36 -10.11
N GLY A 177 16.03 31.94 -10.45
CA GLY A 177 15.76 30.93 -11.49
C GLY A 177 15.13 29.63 -10.97
N ASP A 178 15.19 29.35 -9.66
CA ASP A 178 14.52 28.18 -9.08
C ASP A 178 13.01 28.43 -8.99
N VAL A 179 12.21 27.48 -9.48
CA VAL A 179 10.76 27.46 -9.26
C VAL A 179 10.54 27.15 -7.78
N GLY A 180 10.00 28.12 -7.03
CA GLY A 180 9.65 27.91 -5.62
C GLY A 180 8.72 26.70 -5.47
N LEU A 181 9.05 25.80 -4.54
CA LEU A 181 8.22 24.64 -4.27
C LEU A 181 7.01 25.09 -3.45
N GLU A 182 5.87 25.25 -4.12
CA GLU A 182 4.56 25.46 -3.50
C GLU A 182 3.72 24.18 -3.56
N PHE A 183 3.13 23.77 -2.44
CA PHE A 183 2.16 22.68 -2.38
C PHE A 183 1.22 22.79 -1.19
N GLU A 184 0.10 22.08 -1.29
CA GLU A 184 -0.93 22.05 -0.26
C GLU A 184 -0.63 20.98 0.80
N ILE A 185 -0.79 21.35 2.06
CA ILE A 185 -0.73 20.44 3.21
C ILE A 185 -2.00 20.57 4.05
N PRO A 186 -2.51 19.49 4.67
CA PRO A 186 -3.58 19.61 5.64
C PRO A 186 -3.09 20.27 6.93
N THR A 187 -4.01 20.70 7.78
CA THR A 187 -3.73 21.09 9.17
C THR A 187 -4.64 20.33 10.10
N LEU A 188 -4.13 19.91 11.25
CA LEU A 188 -4.95 19.17 12.24
C LEU A 188 -5.92 20.08 13.00
N ALA A 189 -5.77 21.39 12.87
CA ALA A 189 -6.62 22.45 13.43
C ALA A 189 -7.10 23.40 12.32
N PRO A 190 -8.11 24.25 12.58
CA PRO A 190 -8.50 25.30 11.65
C PRO A 190 -7.31 26.16 11.22
N ALA A 191 -7.27 26.55 9.95
CA ALA A 191 -6.15 27.24 9.34
C ALA A 191 -5.87 28.62 9.97
N ASP A 192 -6.92 29.37 10.35
CA ASP A 192 -6.77 30.74 10.84
C ASP A 192 -6.01 30.82 12.17
N PRO A 193 -6.36 30.05 13.24
CA PRO A 193 -5.55 29.98 14.46
C PRO A 193 -4.10 29.56 14.21
N VAL A 194 -3.88 28.57 13.33
CA VAL A 194 -2.54 28.09 12.98
C VAL A 194 -1.71 29.20 12.34
N LEU A 195 -2.29 29.93 11.38
CA LEU A 195 -1.60 31.04 10.70
C LEU A 195 -1.31 32.20 11.65
N LYS A 196 -2.26 32.52 12.54
CA LYS A 196 -2.07 33.55 13.58
C LYS A 196 -0.92 33.18 14.50
N ALA A 197 -0.86 31.93 14.97
CA ALA A 197 0.22 31.44 15.82
C ALA A 197 1.59 31.44 15.10
N ILE A 198 1.63 31.06 13.81
CA ILE A 198 2.87 31.15 13.01
C ILE A 198 3.35 32.61 12.91
N ALA A 199 2.44 33.55 12.63
CA ALA A 199 2.78 34.97 12.53
C ALA A 199 3.29 35.53 13.87
N HIS A 200 2.59 35.20 14.96
CA HIS A 200 2.99 35.58 16.31
C HIS A 200 4.40 35.05 16.65
N LEU A 201 4.65 33.77 16.39
CA LEU A 201 5.93 33.15 16.69
C LEU A 201 7.10 33.77 15.90
N LYS A 202 6.86 34.10 14.61
CA LYS A 202 7.86 34.81 13.79
C LYS A 202 8.19 36.19 14.34
N GLN A 203 7.19 36.90 14.84
CA GLN A 203 7.35 38.20 15.48
C GLN A 203 8.13 38.10 16.79
N VAL A 204 7.72 37.21 17.71
CA VAL A 204 8.35 37.05 19.04
C VAL A 204 9.82 36.63 18.93
N TRP A 205 10.16 35.79 17.95
CA TRP A 205 11.54 35.38 17.70
C TRP A 205 12.30 36.28 16.71
N SER A 206 11.72 37.41 16.31
CA SER A 206 12.34 38.41 15.42
C SER A 206 12.93 37.78 14.15
N ILE A 207 12.19 36.87 13.51
CA ILE A 207 12.70 36.11 12.34
C ILE A 207 13.01 37.04 11.16
N GLU A 208 12.21 38.07 10.96
CA GLU A 208 12.41 39.10 9.94
C GLU A 208 13.70 39.90 10.18
N GLU A 209 14.02 40.25 11.43
CA GLU A 209 15.29 40.91 11.77
C GLU A 209 16.48 40.00 11.48
N LEU A 210 16.38 38.71 11.83
CA LEU A 210 17.43 37.73 11.52
C LEU A 210 17.65 37.57 10.02
N ARG A 211 16.59 37.63 9.21
CA ARG A 211 16.69 37.62 7.74
C ARG A 211 17.34 38.89 7.20
N ALA A 212 17.03 40.05 7.79
CA ALA A 212 17.60 41.34 7.37
C ALA A 212 19.14 41.41 7.56
N LEU A 213 19.72 40.53 8.38
CA LEU A 213 21.17 40.42 8.55
C LEU A 213 21.90 39.85 7.32
N ASN A 214 21.18 39.37 6.28
CA ASN A 214 21.75 38.80 5.05
C ASN A 214 22.83 37.73 5.32
N LEU A 215 22.66 36.97 6.40
CA LEU A 215 23.58 35.89 6.76
C LEU A 215 23.49 34.75 5.75
N PRO A 216 24.59 34.01 5.52
CA PRO A 216 24.53 32.74 4.80
C PRO A 216 23.45 31.80 5.39
N ASP A 217 22.74 31.06 4.54
CA ASP A 217 21.60 30.18 4.92
C ASP A 217 21.89 29.26 6.12
N ASN A 218 23.10 28.71 6.19
CA ASN A 218 23.54 27.84 7.29
C ASN A 218 23.68 28.61 8.61
N HIS A 219 24.18 29.85 8.58
CA HIS A 219 24.29 30.73 9.74
C HIS A 219 22.91 31.22 10.21
N LEU A 220 22.05 31.60 9.26
CA LEU A 220 20.67 31.97 9.55
C LEU A 220 19.92 30.82 10.23
N LYS A 221 19.99 29.60 9.67
CA LYS A 221 19.41 28.40 10.28
C LYS A 221 19.97 28.13 11.68
N ARG A 222 21.29 28.26 11.89
CA ARG A 222 21.88 28.08 13.23
C ARG A 222 21.33 29.07 14.24
N ARG A 223 21.21 30.36 13.88
CA ARG A 223 20.64 31.39 14.77
C ARG A 223 19.18 31.11 15.07
N ILE A 224 18.39 30.70 14.08
CA ILE A 224 17.00 30.33 14.27
C ILE A 224 16.88 29.09 15.17
N ASN A 225 17.69 28.06 14.95
CA ASN A 225 17.72 26.86 15.79
C ASN A 225 18.03 27.15 17.26
N ALA A 226 18.87 28.15 17.53
CA ALA A 226 19.17 28.58 18.89
C ALA A 226 17.98 29.27 19.58
N ARG A 227 17.02 29.84 18.83
CA ARG A 227 15.82 30.49 19.40
C ARG A 227 14.79 29.50 19.94
N TYR A 228 14.82 28.26 19.45
CA TYR A 228 13.81 27.24 19.78
C TYR A 228 14.41 26.03 20.53
N SER A 229 15.54 26.22 21.22
CA SER A 229 16.17 25.14 21.98
C SER A 229 15.31 24.59 23.12
N GLY A 230 14.30 25.35 23.59
CA GLY A 230 13.35 24.93 24.62
C GLY A 230 12.17 24.11 24.09
N VAL A 231 11.85 24.17 22.79
CA VAL A 231 10.73 23.42 22.20
C VAL A 231 10.77 21.91 22.47
N PRO A 232 11.92 21.20 22.41
CA PRO A 232 11.97 19.79 22.80
C PRO A 232 11.47 19.52 24.22
N HIS A 233 11.75 20.43 25.17
CA HIS A 233 11.30 20.32 26.55
C HIS A 233 9.79 20.54 26.65
N ALA A 234 9.27 21.59 26.01
CA ALA A 234 7.83 21.86 25.93
C ALA A 234 7.07 20.68 25.29
N CYS A 235 7.59 20.11 24.20
CA CYS A 235 7.04 18.91 23.57
C CYS A 235 6.95 17.72 24.55
N ARG A 236 7.99 17.49 25.35
CA ARG A 236 7.99 16.40 26.33
C ARG A 236 7.00 16.66 27.46
N GLN A 237 7.00 17.87 28.00
CA GLN A 237 6.10 18.29 29.08
C GLN A 237 4.63 18.11 28.68
N HIS A 238 4.27 18.47 27.45
CA HIS A 238 2.88 18.50 27.02
C HIS A 238 2.39 17.23 26.34
N PHE A 239 3.24 16.33 25.84
CA PHE A 239 2.77 15.22 24.98
C PHE A 239 3.30 13.83 25.33
N ALA A 240 4.18 13.68 26.33
CA ALA A 240 4.79 12.39 26.67
C ALA A 240 3.78 11.33 27.16
N ASP A 241 2.63 11.74 27.69
CA ASP A 241 1.52 10.87 28.12
C ASP A 241 0.66 10.37 26.96
N LEU A 242 0.72 11.01 25.78
CA LEU A 242 -0.18 10.73 24.66
C LEU A 242 0.48 9.93 23.53
N VAL A 243 1.78 10.08 23.35
CA VAL A 243 2.53 9.39 22.30
C VAL A 243 3.86 8.88 22.84
N PRO A 244 4.18 7.59 22.63
CA PRO A 244 5.46 7.04 23.06
C PRO A 244 6.60 7.73 22.31
N GLY A 245 7.66 8.17 22.99
CA GLY A 245 8.78 8.80 22.33
C GLY A 245 9.72 7.81 21.63
N ARG A 246 10.75 8.29 20.92
CA ARG A 246 11.78 7.43 20.30
C ARG A 246 12.93 7.18 21.27
N GLU A 247 13.28 5.91 21.50
CA GLU A 247 14.53 5.52 22.16
C GLU A 247 15.71 5.88 21.25
N ALA A 248 16.81 6.36 21.82
CA ALA A 248 18.04 6.64 21.08
C ALA A 248 19.25 6.06 21.81
N GLU A 249 20.18 5.44 21.08
CA GLU A 249 21.40 4.80 21.60
C GLU A 249 22.29 5.72 22.47
N ASN A 250 22.10 7.05 22.42
CA ASN A 250 22.93 8.04 23.13
C ASN A 250 22.09 9.17 23.78
N ASP A 251 20.81 8.93 24.08
CA ASP A 251 19.98 9.89 24.79
C ASP A 251 19.09 9.14 25.79
N ASP A 252 19.32 9.41 27.08
CA ASP A 252 18.66 8.75 28.22
C ASP A 252 17.17 9.12 28.36
N GLY A 253 16.62 9.89 27.42
CA GLY A 253 15.21 10.25 27.39
C GLY A 253 14.62 10.21 25.98
N GLU A 254 13.36 9.79 25.90
CA GLU A 254 12.66 9.67 24.63
C GLU A 254 12.59 11.04 23.91
N ARG A 255 13.08 11.11 22.67
CA ARG A 255 13.02 12.36 21.87
C ARG A 255 11.66 12.48 21.21
N LEU A 256 10.79 13.31 21.78
CA LEU A 256 9.50 13.70 21.19
C LEU A 256 9.63 14.79 20.11
N TYR A 257 10.86 15.20 19.77
CA TYR A 257 11.08 16.39 18.96
C TYR A 257 11.19 16.15 17.45
N THR A 258 10.67 17.13 16.69
CA THR A 258 10.59 17.35 15.22
C THR A 258 10.41 16.14 14.31
N HIS A 259 11.29 15.14 14.32
CA HIS A 259 11.13 13.98 13.45
C HIS A 259 9.98 13.06 13.90
N LEU A 260 9.75 12.96 15.21
CA LEU A 260 8.66 12.18 15.76
C LEU A 260 7.31 12.78 15.40
N PHE A 261 7.06 14.05 15.71
CA PHE A 261 5.77 14.68 15.39
C PHE A 261 5.50 14.79 13.88
N ARG A 262 6.51 14.75 13.02
CA ARG A 262 6.30 14.59 11.57
C ARG A 262 5.71 13.24 11.18
N ALA A 263 6.08 12.17 11.88
CA ALA A 263 5.53 10.83 11.68
C ALA A 263 4.11 10.74 12.26
N VAL A 264 3.94 11.17 13.50
CA VAL A 264 2.64 11.23 14.20
C VAL A 264 1.63 12.08 13.42
N TYR A 265 2.02 13.29 13.02
CA TYR A 265 1.18 14.14 12.17
C TYR A 265 0.76 13.44 10.89
N ALA A 266 1.67 12.74 10.21
CA ALA A 266 1.35 12.11 8.94
C ALA A 266 0.37 10.94 9.12
N GLU A 267 0.47 10.20 10.23
CA GLU A 267 -0.52 9.18 10.59
C GLU A 267 -1.88 9.80 10.92
N ILE A 268 -1.93 10.83 11.77
CA ILE A 268 -3.20 11.49 12.12
C ILE A 268 -3.85 12.16 10.90
N ALA A 269 -3.06 12.84 10.07
CA ALA A 269 -3.55 13.47 8.84
C ALA A 269 -4.07 12.42 7.84
N ALA A 270 -3.41 11.27 7.72
CA ALA A 270 -3.91 10.17 6.91
C ALA A 270 -5.23 9.62 7.46
N TYR A 271 -5.33 9.43 8.77
CA TYR A 271 -6.56 9.00 9.42
C TYR A 271 -7.72 10.01 9.22
N TYR A 272 -7.46 11.32 9.38
CA TYR A 272 -8.49 12.35 9.28
C TYR A 272 -8.90 12.73 7.85
N TYR A 273 -7.97 12.82 6.91
CA TYR A 273 -8.19 13.56 5.65
C TYR A 273 -7.86 12.78 4.38
N LYS A 274 -7.31 11.56 4.48
CA LYS A 274 -6.97 10.77 3.30
C LYS A 274 -8.24 10.18 2.66
N PRO A 275 -8.49 10.42 1.37
CA PRO A 275 -9.58 9.76 0.66
C PRO A 275 -9.34 8.26 0.52
N GLN A 276 -10.40 7.46 0.52
CA GLN A 276 -10.31 5.99 0.51
C GLN A 276 -9.54 5.42 -0.71
N TRP A 277 -9.63 6.07 -1.88
CA TRP A 277 -8.93 5.64 -3.10
C TRP A 277 -7.44 5.98 -3.12
N VAL A 278 -6.95 6.80 -2.17
CA VAL A 278 -5.53 7.19 -2.12
C VAL A 278 -4.78 6.24 -1.19
N PRO A 279 -3.71 5.58 -1.65
CA PRO A 279 -2.85 4.77 -0.78
C PRO A 279 -2.16 5.61 0.31
N ASP A 280 -2.03 5.07 1.53
CA ASP A 280 -1.43 5.78 2.67
C ASP A 280 -0.05 6.35 2.34
N HIS A 281 0.80 5.56 1.69
CA HIS A 281 2.16 5.96 1.33
C HIS A 281 2.19 7.14 0.35
N ARG A 282 1.24 7.20 -0.59
CA ARG A 282 1.11 8.29 -1.57
C ARG A 282 0.64 9.57 -0.89
N PHE A 283 -0.33 9.46 0.02
CA PHE A 283 -0.84 10.58 0.81
C PHE A 283 0.24 11.16 1.72
N LYS A 284 0.90 10.31 2.52
CA LYS A 284 1.98 10.71 3.44
C LYS A 284 3.15 11.36 2.70
N ALA A 285 3.57 10.79 1.56
CA ALA A 285 4.63 11.37 0.75
C ALA A 285 4.30 12.80 0.27
N GLU A 286 3.04 13.03 -0.16
CA GLU A 286 2.57 14.35 -0.58
C GLU A 286 2.65 15.37 0.56
N ILE A 287 1.99 15.07 1.68
CA ILE A 287 1.84 16.00 2.79
C ILE A 287 3.14 16.21 3.58
N GLN A 288 4.17 15.37 3.37
CA GLN A 288 5.50 15.53 3.95
C GLN A 288 6.48 16.21 2.99
N GLY A 289 6.13 16.39 1.71
CA GLY A 289 6.99 17.01 0.71
C GLY A 289 8.09 16.09 0.18
N HIS A 290 7.86 14.77 0.15
CA HIS A 290 8.84 13.80 -0.33
C HIS A 290 8.80 13.70 -1.85
N PHE A 291 9.38 14.71 -2.51
CA PHE A 291 9.51 14.76 -3.96
C PHE A 291 10.96 15.00 -4.38
N LYS A 292 11.33 14.50 -5.56
CA LYS A 292 12.46 14.96 -6.34
C LYS A 292 11.93 15.91 -7.41
N LEU A 293 12.52 17.09 -7.52
CA LEU A 293 12.24 17.98 -8.65
C LEU A 293 13.09 17.52 -9.83
N THR A 294 12.45 17.33 -10.99
CA THR A 294 13.19 17.17 -12.25
C THR A 294 13.77 18.51 -12.68
N THR A 295 14.69 18.47 -13.64
CA THR A 295 15.26 19.68 -14.27
C THR A 295 14.18 20.61 -14.84
N ASP A 296 13.04 20.04 -15.25
CA ASP A 296 11.88 20.75 -15.81
C ASP A 296 10.89 21.22 -14.72
N GLY A 297 11.24 21.07 -13.44
CA GLY A 297 10.40 21.47 -12.30
C GLY A 297 9.24 20.52 -11.99
N GLN A 298 9.19 19.34 -12.61
CA GLN A 298 8.16 18.35 -12.29
C GLN A 298 8.46 17.65 -10.96
N LYS A 299 7.41 17.37 -10.18
CA LYS A 299 7.52 16.66 -8.90
C LYS A 299 7.43 15.16 -9.13
N LEU A 300 8.54 14.45 -8.92
CA LEU A 300 8.58 13.00 -8.86
C LEU A 300 8.49 12.53 -7.41
N PRO A 301 7.53 11.67 -7.03
CA PRO A 301 7.45 11.13 -5.68
C PRO A 301 8.74 10.39 -5.28
N ASN A 302 9.21 10.62 -4.05
CA ASN A 302 10.40 9.96 -3.49
C ASN A 302 10.01 9.04 -2.34
N TYR A 303 9.60 7.80 -2.67
CA TYR A 303 9.11 6.85 -1.68
C TYR A 303 10.20 6.26 -0.77
N SER A 304 11.49 6.40 -1.09
CA SER A 304 12.57 5.88 -0.22
C SER A 304 12.66 6.62 1.12
N ALA A 305 12.18 7.87 1.19
CA ALA A 305 12.14 8.64 2.43
C ALA A 305 11.11 8.11 3.45
N ARG A 306 10.18 7.25 3.01
CA ARG A 306 9.05 6.70 3.77
C ARG A 306 9.45 5.99 5.06
N GLN A 307 10.52 5.19 5.02
CA GLN A 307 10.98 4.38 6.16
C GLN A 307 11.30 5.20 7.42
N ASN A 308 11.48 6.52 7.30
CA ASN A 308 11.78 7.39 8.44
C ASN A 308 10.55 7.86 9.23
N TYR A 309 9.33 7.63 8.71
CA TYR A 309 8.10 8.22 9.24
C TYR A 309 6.91 7.26 9.34
N ASP A 310 7.12 5.98 9.04
CA ASP A 310 6.10 4.93 9.13
C ASP A 310 6.12 4.20 10.49
N ASP A 311 6.88 4.70 11.46
CA ASP A 311 7.09 4.09 12.78
C ASP A 311 5.99 4.40 13.80
N TYR A 312 4.91 5.07 13.41
CA TYR A 312 3.76 5.40 14.27
C TYR A 312 2.44 5.02 13.60
N LEU A 313 1.60 4.28 14.32
CA LEU A 313 0.30 3.81 13.85
C LEU A 313 -0.80 4.02 14.89
N ILE A 314 -2.03 4.28 14.43
CA ILE A 314 -3.21 4.32 15.28
C ILE A 314 -3.72 2.89 15.49
N ARG A 315 -3.70 2.39 16.73
CA ARG A 315 -3.92 0.97 17.07
C ARG A 315 -5.33 0.47 16.74
N ASP A 316 -6.32 1.31 17.00
CA ASP A 316 -7.76 1.05 16.88
C ASP A 316 -8.33 1.49 15.52
N ARG A 317 -7.47 1.90 14.58
CA ARG A 317 -7.84 2.20 13.20
C ARG A 317 -8.16 0.90 12.44
N SER A 318 -9.37 0.76 11.94
CA SER A 318 -9.74 -0.39 11.12
C SER A 318 -9.01 -0.35 9.77
N PRO A 319 -8.69 -1.51 9.16
CA PRO A 319 -8.09 -1.54 7.83
C PRO A 319 -8.93 -0.76 6.81
N GLY A 320 -8.32 0.20 6.13
CA GLY A 320 -9.01 1.07 5.17
C GLY A 320 -9.76 2.26 5.76
N GLU A 321 -9.95 2.31 7.09
CA GLU A 321 -10.54 3.46 7.78
C GLU A 321 -9.62 4.66 7.62
N SER A 322 -10.11 5.68 6.92
CA SER A 322 -9.37 6.90 6.62
C SER A 322 -10.33 7.98 6.18
N GLY A 323 -9.89 9.23 6.27
CA GLY A 323 -10.73 10.36 5.90
C GLY A 323 -11.89 10.55 6.87
N VAL A 324 -11.75 10.19 8.16
CA VAL A 324 -12.88 10.21 9.11
C VAL A 324 -13.45 11.63 9.36
N LYS A 325 -12.69 12.67 9.01
CA LYS A 325 -13.16 14.07 9.03
C LYS A 325 -13.61 14.59 7.67
N LEU A 326 -13.45 13.82 6.59
CA LEU A 326 -14.00 14.19 5.28
C LEU A 326 -15.52 14.23 5.37
N GLY A 327 -16.13 15.31 4.89
CA GLY A 327 -17.57 15.57 5.00
C GLY A 327 -17.97 16.51 6.14
N LEU A 328 -17.06 16.79 7.09
CA LEU A 328 -17.28 17.86 8.06
C LEU A 328 -17.19 19.25 7.39
N PRO A 329 -17.90 20.26 7.91
CA PRO A 329 -17.85 21.61 7.36
C PRO A 329 -16.43 22.16 7.24
N GLY A 330 -16.08 22.67 6.06
CA GLY A 330 -14.77 23.27 5.77
C GLY A 330 -13.63 22.28 5.51
N VAL A 331 -13.82 20.97 5.75
CA VAL A 331 -12.83 19.94 5.45
C VAL A 331 -12.99 19.49 3.99
N LYS A 332 -11.94 19.67 3.19
CA LYS A 332 -11.91 19.29 1.77
C LYS A 332 -10.74 18.37 1.47
N ILE A 333 -10.91 17.54 0.46
CA ILE A 333 -9.83 16.72 -0.11
C ILE A 333 -8.77 17.64 -0.70
N LEU A 334 -7.48 17.33 -0.52
CA LEU A 334 -6.40 18.15 -1.07
C LEU A 334 -6.51 18.20 -2.61
N ALA A 335 -6.26 19.37 -3.19
CA ALA A 335 -6.49 19.63 -4.61
C ALA A 335 -5.71 18.70 -5.54
N VAL A 336 -4.53 18.23 -5.12
CA VAL A 336 -3.73 17.26 -5.88
C VAL A 336 -4.49 15.94 -6.09
N PHE A 337 -5.16 15.44 -5.05
CA PHE A 337 -5.93 14.19 -5.13
C PHE A 337 -7.29 14.37 -5.78
N GLN A 338 -7.86 15.58 -5.74
CA GLN A 338 -9.05 15.90 -6.53
C GLN A 338 -8.76 15.85 -8.04
N LYS A 339 -7.65 16.48 -8.47
CA LYS A 339 -7.20 16.46 -9.87
C LYS A 339 -6.88 15.05 -10.35
N GLU A 340 -6.19 14.26 -9.52
CA GLU A 340 -5.87 12.87 -9.81
C GLU A 340 -7.14 12.03 -10.03
N ARG A 341 -8.15 12.19 -9.15
CA ARG A 341 -9.44 11.51 -9.30
C ARG A 341 -10.17 11.93 -10.58
N MET A 342 -10.28 13.23 -10.85
CA MET A 342 -10.93 13.74 -12.07
C MET A 342 -10.25 13.24 -13.34
N ARG A 343 -8.91 13.12 -13.32
CA ARG A 343 -8.14 12.59 -14.45
C ARG A 343 -8.46 11.12 -14.70
N VAL A 344 -8.45 10.29 -13.65
CA VAL A 344 -8.80 8.86 -13.76
C VAL A 344 -10.24 8.69 -14.23
N GLU A 345 -11.18 9.47 -13.70
CA GLU A 345 -12.58 9.44 -14.13
C GLU A 345 -12.73 9.90 -15.60
N SER A 346 -12.00 10.93 -16.03
CA SER A 346 -12.04 11.41 -17.41
C SER A 346 -11.41 10.41 -18.39
N GLU A 347 -10.26 9.82 -18.04
CA GLU A 347 -9.59 8.79 -18.83
C GLU A 347 -10.47 7.52 -18.94
N ALA A 348 -11.16 7.13 -17.86
CA ALA A 348 -12.11 6.03 -17.88
C ALA A 348 -13.32 6.31 -18.79
N VAL A 349 -13.89 7.52 -18.73
CA VAL A 349 -15.00 7.92 -19.61
C VAL A 349 -14.54 8.00 -21.07
N GLU A 350 -13.35 8.54 -21.33
CA GLU A 350 -12.81 8.64 -22.69
C GLU A 350 -12.49 7.27 -23.29
N GLN A 351 -11.98 6.33 -22.49
CA GLN A 351 -11.83 4.92 -22.89
C GLN A 351 -13.18 4.25 -23.16
N MET A 352 -14.20 4.50 -22.32
CA MET A 352 -15.56 3.99 -22.55
C MET A 352 -16.24 4.56 -23.81
N VAL A 353 -15.84 5.75 -24.29
CA VAL A 353 -16.41 6.37 -25.50
C VAL A 353 -15.69 5.92 -26.78
N LYS A 354 -14.41 5.53 -26.70
CA LYS A 354 -13.59 5.18 -27.89
C LYS A 354 -13.62 3.70 -28.26
N GLU A 355 -13.97 2.81 -27.34
CA GLU A 355 -14.10 1.39 -27.60
C GLU A 355 -15.59 0.99 -27.56
N PRO A 356 -16.10 0.17 -28.51
CA PRO A 356 -17.43 -0.41 -28.34
C PRO A 356 -17.45 -1.13 -26.99
N PRO A 357 -18.49 -0.97 -26.15
CA PRO A 357 -18.46 -1.34 -24.74
C PRO A 357 -17.97 -2.77 -24.62
N SER A 358 -16.73 -2.91 -24.16
CA SER A 358 -16.14 -4.21 -23.87
C SER A 358 -17.03 -4.84 -22.82
N ARG A 359 -17.54 -6.04 -23.14
CA ARG A 359 -18.46 -6.74 -22.25
C ARG A 359 -17.80 -6.92 -20.89
N PHE A 360 -18.46 -6.50 -19.82
CA PHE A 360 -17.97 -6.71 -18.45
C PHE A 360 -17.99 -8.21 -18.16
N GLN A 361 -16.80 -8.83 -18.14
CA GLN A 361 -16.67 -10.24 -17.78
C GLN A 361 -16.90 -10.43 -16.28
N LEU A 362 -17.96 -11.17 -15.95
CA LEU A 362 -18.34 -11.52 -14.59
C LEU A 362 -17.61 -12.78 -14.15
N GLU A 363 -16.64 -12.61 -13.26
CA GLU A 363 -16.01 -13.74 -12.57
C GLU A 363 -16.95 -14.34 -11.51
N GLN A 364 -16.83 -15.66 -11.25
CA GLN A 364 -17.65 -16.37 -10.26
C GLN A 364 -17.61 -15.71 -8.86
N GLY A 365 -16.47 -15.14 -8.47
CA GLY A 365 -16.32 -14.42 -7.21
C GLY A 365 -17.22 -13.18 -7.15
N THR A 366 -17.24 -12.39 -8.22
CA THR A 366 -18.11 -11.21 -8.38
C THR A 366 -19.58 -11.61 -8.36
N ILE A 367 -19.95 -12.67 -9.09
CA ILE A 367 -21.34 -13.20 -9.09
C ILE A 367 -21.80 -13.56 -7.67
N ASN A 368 -20.97 -14.29 -6.93
CA ASN A 368 -21.29 -14.69 -5.56
C ASN A 368 -21.44 -13.48 -4.62
N ALA A 369 -20.55 -12.48 -4.74
CA ALA A 369 -20.61 -11.26 -3.95
C ALA A 369 -21.86 -10.41 -4.25
N LEU A 370 -22.25 -10.30 -5.52
CA LEU A 370 -23.47 -9.62 -5.95
C LEU A 370 -24.71 -10.29 -5.36
N LEU A 371 -24.81 -11.62 -5.49
CA LEU A 371 -25.92 -12.37 -4.91
C LEU A 371 -26.00 -12.23 -3.39
N TYR A 372 -24.86 -12.34 -2.71
CA TYR A 372 -24.83 -12.22 -1.26
C TYR A 372 -25.39 -10.86 -0.81
N ARG A 373 -24.96 -9.76 -1.46
CA ARG A 373 -25.48 -8.42 -1.15
C ARG A 373 -26.97 -8.28 -1.50
N ALA A 374 -27.39 -8.82 -2.64
CA ALA A 374 -28.79 -8.77 -3.05
C ALA A 374 -29.69 -9.50 -2.04
N VAL A 375 -29.32 -10.73 -1.67
CA VAL A 375 -30.16 -11.60 -0.86
C VAL A 375 -30.09 -11.27 0.63
N ASP A 376 -28.90 -11.09 1.18
CA ASP A 376 -28.69 -10.93 2.63
C ASP A 376 -28.97 -9.51 3.10
N ARG A 377 -28.62 -8.51 2.28
CA ARG A 377 -28.74 -7.08 2.64
C ARG A 377 -29.98 -6.42 2.05
N LEU A 378 -30.21 -6.57 0.74
CA LEU A 378 -31.21 -5.75 0.04
C LEU A 378 -32.64 -6.31 0.16
N LEU A 379 -32.85 -7.60 -0.09
CA LEU A 379 -34.21 -8.20 -0.14
C LEU A 379 -35.03 -8.04 1.14
N PHE A 380 -34.37 -7.99 2.30
CA PHE A 380 -35.06 -7.90 3.60
C PHE A 380 -34.85 -6.56 4.30
N SER A 381 -34.39 -5.54 3.56
CA SER A 381 -34.22 -4.20 4.07
C SER A 381 -35.55 -3.56 4.52
N LYS A 382 -35.46 -2.61 5.44
CA LYS A 382 -36.58 -1.74 5.83
C LYS A 382 -36.78 -0.57 4.87
N GLN A 383 -35.87 -0.36 3.91
CA GLN A 383 -35.94 0.72 2.94
C GLN A 383 -36.55 0.22 1.63
N TRP A 384 -37.59 0.91 1.15
CA TRP A 384 -38.31 0.52 -0.06
C TRP A 384 -37.39 0.37 -1.28
N ALA A 385 -36.46 1.32 -1.48
CA ALA A 385 -35.55 1.32 -2.62
C ALA A 385 -34.53 0.19 -2.57
N GLU A 386 -34.05 -0.20 -1.39
CA GLU A 386 -33.13 -1.33 -1.23
C GLU A 386 -33.83 -2.65 -1.59
N VAL A 387 -35.04 -2.87 -1.08
CA VAL A 387 -35.82 -4.08 -1.41
C VAL A 387 -36.17 -4.11 -2.91
N ALA A 388 -36.54 -2.97 -3.50
CA ALA A 388 -36.79 -2.85 -4.93
C ALA A 388 -35.56 -3.26 -5.74
N THR A 389 -34.38 -2.70 -5.43
CA THR A 389 -33.11 -3.05 -6.09
C THR A 389 -32.78 -4.53 -5.96
N GLY A 390 -32.99 -5.12 -4.77
CA GLY A 390 -32.83 -6.55 -4.56
C GLY A 390 -33.77 -7.39 -5.43
N LEU A 391 -35.07 -7.04 -5.47
CA LEU A 391 -36.08 -7.73 -6.28
C LEU A 391 -35.81 -7.62 -7.79
N LEU A 392 -35.41 -6.44 -8.27
CA LEU A 392 -35.01 -6.23 -9.66
C LEU A 392 -33.85 -7.15 -10.04
N LEU A 393 -32.82 -7.23 -9.20
CA LEU A 393 -31.64 -8.05 -9.47
C LEU A 393 -31.93 -9.56 -9.43
N VAL A 394 -32.81 -10.04 -8.56
CA VAL A 394 -33.08 -11.49 -8.44
C VAL A 394 -34.19 -12.02 -9.36
N THR A 395 -34.96 -11.13 -10.02
CA THR A 395 -36.09 -11.51 -10.88
C THR A 395 -36.07 -10.89 -12.30
N GLY A 396 -35.26 -9.85 -12.53
CA GLY A 396 -35.21 -9.11 -13.80
C GLY A 396 -36.48 -8.34 -14.16
N ARG A 397 -37.47 -8.29 -13.27
CA ARG A 397 -38.74 -7.59 -13.53
C ARG A 397 -38.53 -6.09 -13.63
N THR A 398 -39.50 -5.39 -14.23
CA THR A 398 -39.58 -3.93 -14.15
C THR A 398 -40.17 -3.52 -12.80
N ILE A 399 -39.97 -2.25 -12.42
CA ILE A 399 -40.64 -1.67 -11.25
C ILE A 399 -42.16 -1.79 -11.40
N ASP A 400 -42.68 -1.51 -12.60
CA ASP A 400 -44.11 -1.60 -12.88
C ASP A 400 -44.64 -3.02 -12.65
N ALA A 401 -43.96 -4.05 -13.18
CA ALA A 401 -44.34 -5.45 -12.96
C ALA A 401 -44.28 -5.88 -11.49
N LEU A 402 -43.30 -5.40 -10.72
CA LEU A 402 -43.23 -5.64 -9.28
C LEU A 402 -44.38 -4.95 -8.52
N LEU A 403 -44.93 -3.87 -9.06
CA LEU A 403 -46.03 -3.11 -8.44
C LEU A 403 -47.42 -3.59 -8.87
N SER A 404 -47.57 -4.10 -10.10
CA SER A 404 -48.84 -4.48 -10.69
C SER A 404 -49.23 -5.93 -10.41
N THR A 405 -48.24 -6.82 -10.26
CA THR A 405 -48.49 -8.27 -10.24
C THR A 405 -48.00 -8.93 -8.95
N ILE A 406 -48.83 -9.84 -8.42
CA ILE A 406 -48.50 -10.68 -7.25
C ILE A 406 -47.75 -11.92 -7.74
N PRO A 407 -46.47 -12.11 -7.37
CA PRO A 407 -45.73 -13.31 -7.72
C PRO A 407 -46.23 -14.51 -6.90
N THR A 408 -46.37 -15.67 -7.53
CA THR A 408 -46.66 -16.95 -6.85
C THR A 408 -45.54 -17.95 -7.10
N SER A 409 -45.22 -18.82 -6.13
CA SER A 409 -44.17 -19.84 -6.31
C SER A 409 -44.64 -20.87 -7.32
N LYS A 410 -43.82 -21.22 -8.32
CA LYS A 410 -44.05 -22.39 -9.17
C LYS A 410 -43.13 -23.54 -8.76
N THR A 411 -41.81 -23.30 -8.76
CA THR A 411 -40.82 -24.27 -8.29
C THR A 411 -40.03 -23.72 -7.08
N GLY A 412 -38.97 -24.42 -6.66
CA GLY A 412 -38.07 -23.92 -5.61
C GLY A 412 -37.31 -22.65 -6.00
N PHE A 413 -37.08 -22.43 -7.29
CA PHE A 413 -36.31 -21.30 -7.85
C PHE A 413 -37.00 -20.66 -9.06
N SER A 414 -38.33 -20.73 -9.14
CA SER A 414 -39.11 -19.97 -10.12
C SER A 414 -40.43 -19.48 -9.53
N ILE A 415 -40.84 -18.31 -10.01
CA ILE A 415 -42.11 -17.66 -9.68
C ILE A 415 -42.94 -17.50 -10.95
N LEU A 416 -44.26 -17.44 -10.81
CA LEU A 416 -45.19 -17.04 -11.86
C LEU A 416 -45.56 -15.57 -11.67
N VAL A 417 -45.36 -14.79 -12.73
CA VAL A 417 -45.73 -13.37 -12.82
C VAL A 417 -46.44 -13.20 -14.16
N GLU A 418 -47.71 -12.79 -14.15
CA GLU A 418 -48.50 -12.62 -15.39
C GLU A 418 -48.58 -13.88 -16.27
N LYS A 419 -48.62 -15.05 -15.62
CA LYS A 419 -48.55 -16.39 -16.26
C LYS A 419 -47.20 -16.72 -16.92
N ILE A 420 -46.21 -15.85 -16.80
CA ILE A 420 -44.84 -16.09 -17.25
C ILE A 420 -44.08 -16.72 -16.07
N GLU A 421 -43.45 -17.87 -16.32
CA GLU A 421 -42.52 -18.45 -15.35
C GLU A 421 -41.18 -17.72 -15.42
N VAL A 422 -40.76 -17.14 -14.31
CA VAL A 422 -39.52 -16.38 -14.17
C VAL A 422 -38.61 -17.12 -13.19
N PRO A 423 -37.40 -17.55 -13.60
CA PRO A 423 -36.45 -18.13 -12.68
C PRO A 423 -35.95 -17.06 -11.70
N THR A 424 -35.65 -17.46 -10.46
CA THR A 424 -35.17 -16.55 -9.42
C THR A 424 -33.75 -16.91 -9.02
N LEU A 425 -32.89 -15.91 -8.84
CA LEU A 425 -31.48 -16.14 -8.46
C LEU A 425 -31.30 -16.65 -7.01
N THR A 426 -32.37 -16.61 -6.22
CA THR A 426 -32.51 -17.10 -4.85
C THR A 426 -33.82 -17.92 -4.71
N PRO A 427 -34.06 -18.72 -3.65
CA PRO A 427 -35.29 -19.51 -3.56
C PRO A 427 -36.57 -18.68 -3.68
N ALA A 428 -37.56 -19.17 -4.43
CA ALA A 428 -38.81 -18.48 -4.73
C ALA A 428 -39.56 -18.03 -3.46
N LYS A 429 -39.51 -18.83 -2.39
CA LYS A 429 -40.09 -18.47 -1.08
C LYS A 429 -39.49 -17.18 -0.50
N GLN A 430 -38.18 -16.97 -0.65
CA GLN A 430 -37.53 -15.74 -0.18
C GLN A 430 -37.95 -14.54 -1.02
N VAL A 431 -38.02 -14.70 -2.34
CA VAL A 431 -38.49 -13.63 -3.25
C VAL A 431 -39.92 -13.22 -2.94
N ILE A 432 -40.83 -14.17 -2.72
CA ILE A 432 -42.23 -13.89 -2.38
C ILE A 432 -42.34 -13.20 -1.02
N SER A 433 -41.57 -13.65 -0.02
CA SER A 433 -41.51 -13.00 1.29
C SER A 433 -41.03 -11.55 1.20
N ALA A 434 -39.92 -11.32 0.48
CA ALA A 434 -39.37 -9.99 0.23
C ALA A 434 -40.35 -9.10 -0.56
N TRP A 435 -41.07 -9.67 -1.52
CA TRP A 435 -42.11 -8.96 -2.28
C TRP A 435 -43.29 -8.55 -1.37
N HIS A 436 -43.76 -9.42 -0.48
CA HIS A 436 -44.80 -9.05 0.49
C HIS A 436 -44.35 -7.91 1.41
N GLN A 437 -43.10 -7.95 1.89
CA GLN A 437 -42.51 -6.86 2.67
C GLN A 437 -42.44 -5.56 1.85
N PHE A 438 -41.96 -5.64 0.61
CA PHE A 438 -41.90 -4.52 -0.33
C PHE A 438 -43.26 -3.83 -0.50
N ARG A 439 -44.35 -4.60 -0.59
CA ARG A 439 -45.73 -4.07 -0.71
C ARG A 439 -46.25 -3.38 0.55
N GLN A 440 -45.67 -3.67 1.71
CA GLN A 440 -46.04 -3.04 2.98
C GLN A 440 -45.24 -1.75 3.23
N LEU A 441 -44.12 -1.55 2.54
CA LEU A 441 -43.30 -0.35 2.65
C LEU A 441 -43.95 0.81 1.85
N PRO A 442 -43.86 2.06 2.33
CA PRO A 442 -44.42 3.22 1.64
C PRO A 442 -43.71 3.42 0.29
N PRO A 443 -44.42 3.38 -0.85
CA PRO A 443 -43.79 3.52 -2.15
C PRO A 443 -43.29 4.95 -2.36
N LEU A 444 -42.15 5.07 -3.04
CA LEU A 444 -41.64 6.36 -3.49
C LEU A 444 -42.47 6.87 -4.68
N PRO A 445 -42.60 8.20 -4.87
CA PRO A 445 -43.18 8.76 -6.10
C PRO A 445 -42.41 8.26 -7.33
N VAL A 446 -43.13 7.90 -8.41
CA VAL A 446 -42.55 7.34 -9.64
C VAL A 446 -41.27 8.06 -10.13
N PRO A 447 -41.20 9.41 -10.17
CA PRO A 447 -39.99 10.12 -10.63
C PRO A 447 -38.77 9.96 -9.71
N GLN A 448 -38.96 9.50 -8.48
CA GLN A 448 -37.91 9.32 -7.48
C GLN A 448 -37.43 7.87 -7.39
N ILE A 449 -38.23 6.91 -7.88
CA ILE A 449 -37.90 5.49 -7.79
C ILE A 449 -36.58 5.20 -8.51
N GLU A 450 -36.44 5.61 -9.77
CA GLU A 450 -35.24 5.31 -10.55
C GLU A 450 -33.97 5.90 -9.92
N ARG A 451 -34.06 7.15 -9.43
CA ARG A 451 -32.94 7.80 -8.74
C ARG A 451 -32.58 7.09 -7.43
N ALA A 452 -33.57 6.62 -6.69
CA ALA A 452 -33.34 5.89 -5.44
C ALA A 452 -32.71 4.52 -5.71
N VAL A 453 -33.19 3.79 -6.73
CA VAL A 453 -32.59 2.52 -7.19
C VAL A 453 -31.15 2.74 -7.66
N GLN A 454 -30.91 3.80 -8.43
CA GLN A 454 -29.56 4.18 -8.86
C GLN A 454 -28.65 4.46 -7.67
N ALA A 455 -29.09 5.28 -6.70
CA ALA A 455 -28.30 5.58 -5.51
C ALA A 455 -27.96 4.32 -4.69
N VAL A 456 -28.91 3.37 -4.58
CA VAL A 456 -28.65 2.07 -3.93
C VAL A 456 -27.64 1.27 -4.72
N GLY A 457 -27.73 1.23 -6.06
CA GLY A 457 -26.78 0.55 -6.93
C GLY A 457 -25.36 1.11 -6.80
N ASP A 458 -25.23 2.43 -6.86
CA ASP A 458 -23.98 3.17 -6.68
C ASP A 458 -23.37 2.91 -5.30
N HIS A 459 -24.20 2.83 -4.25
CA HIS A 459 -23.69 2.59 -2.91
C HIS A 459 -23.36 1.10 -2.64
N SER A 460 -24.15 0.18 -3.21
CA SER A 460 -24.11 -1.24 -2.82
C SER A 460 -23.25 -2.09 -3.74
N PHE A 461 -22.99 -1.65 -4.97
CA PHE A 461 -22.29 -2.47 -5.97
C PHE A 461 -21.09 -1.79 -6.62
N HIS A 462 -20.81 -0.50 -6.35
CA HIS A 462 -19.76 0.26 -7.04
C HIS A 462 -18.35 -0.35 -6.97
N ASP A 463 -18.01 -1.05 -5.89
CA ASP A 463 -16.74 -1.76 -5.74
C ASP A 463 -16.69 -3.10 -6.50
N LEU A 464 -17.82 -3.59 -7.00
CA LEU A 464 -17.93 -4.80 -7.81
C LEU A 464 -18.15 -4.48 -9.28
N LEU A 465 -19.15 -3.66 -9.58
CA LEU A 465 -19.59 -3.31 -10.94
C LEU A 465 -20.26 -1.91 -10.97
N PRO A 466 -20.07 -1.14 -12.05
CA PRO A 466 -20.74 0.15 -12.24
C PRO A 466 -22.21 -0.06 -12.65
N ILE A 467 -23.05 -0.44 -11.69
CA ILE A 467 -24.49 -0.67 -11.92
C ILE A 467 -25.27 0.61 -11.64
N HIS A 468 -25.56 1.37 -12.70
CA HIS A 468 -26.23 2.67 -12.60
C HIS A 468 -27.71 2.57 -13.02
N GLY A 469 -28.57 2.26 -12.05
CA GLY A 469 -30.03 2.30 -12.23
C GLY A 469 -30.66 0.96 -12.63
N VAL A 470 -31.91 1.04 -13.12
CA VAL A 470 -32.80 -0.12 -13.30
C VAL A 470 -32.36 -1.02 -14.47
N GLU A 471 -32.06 -0.45 -15.62
CA GLU A 471 -31.71 -1.23 -16.82
C GLU A 471 -30.43 -2.06 -16.63
N PRO A 472 -29.32 -1.53 -16.08
CA PRO A 472 -28.14 -2.35 -15.78
C PRO A 472 -28.40 -3.47 -14.78
N LEU A 473 -29.27 -3.28 -13.78
CA LEU A 473 -29.65 -4.35 -12.85
C LEU A 473 -30.38 -5.50 -13.57
N ARG A 474 -31.27 -5.15 -14.49
CA ARG A 474 -32.03 -6.14 -15.27
C ARG A 474 -31.16 -6.85 -16.29
N ALA A 475 -30.24 -6.13 -16.95
CA ALA A 475 -29.24 -6.72 -17.83
C ALA A 475 -28.31 -7.69 -17.07
N LEU A 476 -27.89 -7.31 -15.86
CA LEU A 476 -27.11 -8.19 -14.98
C LEU A 476 -27.90 -9.45 -14.62
N TYR A 477 -29.18 -9.31 -14.26
CA TYR A 477 -30.06 -10.47 -14.07
C TYR A 477 -30.13 -11.35 -15.32
N SER A 478 -30.34 -10.77 -16.51
CA SER A 478 -30.38 -11.51 -17.78
C SER A 478 -29.11 -12.32 -18.00
N CYS A 479 -27.95 -11.71 -17.74
CA CYS A 479 -26.65 -12.37 -17.85
C CYS A 479 -26.53 -13.57 -16.89
N LEU A 480 -26.92 -13.39 -15.63
CA LEU A 480 -26.89 -14.46 -14.62
C LEU A 480 -27.93 -15.56 -14.90
N ALA A 481 -29.10 -15.18 -15.40
CA ALA A 481 -30.16 -16.11 -15.77
C ALA A 481 -29.76 -16.98 -16.95
N LEU A 482 -29.11 -16.40 -17.97
CA LEU A 482 -28.51 -17.15 -19.08
C LEU A 482 -27.46 -18.15 -18.57
N HIS A 483 -26.59 -17.70 -17.68
CA HIS A 483 -25.53 -18.54 -17.13
C HIS A 483 -26.07 -19.75 -16.35
N TRP A 484 -27.07 -19.55 -15.47
CA TRP A 484 -27.56 -20.61 -14.59
C TRP A 484 -28.74 -21.41 -15.11
N PHE A 485 -29.61 -20.81 -15.93
CA PHE A 485 -30.91 -21.36 -16.28
C PHE A 485 -31.17 -21.45 -17.79
N CYS A 486 -30.29 -20.95 -18.67
CA CYS A 486 -30.44 -21.22 -20.09
C CYS A 486 -29.92 -22.63 -20.40
N PRO A 487 -30.75 -23.55 -20.92
CA PRO A 487 -30.29 -24.87 -21.32
C PRO A 487 -29.27 -24.80 -22.46
N PRO A 488 -28.32 -25.75 -22.53
CA PRO A 488 -27.50 -25.91 -23.72
C PRO A 488 -28.39 -26.19 -24.95
N GLY A 489 -28.13 -25.49 -26.06
CA GLY A 489 -28.89 -25.63 -27.32
C GLY A 489 -30.07 -24.68 -27.48
N VAL A 490 -30.52 -23.98 -26.43
CA VAL A 490 -31.55 -22.92 -26.56
C VAL A 490 -30.88 -21.60 -26.94
N PRO A 491 -31.33 -20.90 -28.00
CA PRO A 491 -30.83 -19.56 -28.34
C PRO A 491 -31.09 -18.56 -27.19
N GLU A 492 -30.07 -17.77 -26.83
CA GLU A 492 -30.16 -16.82 -25.70
C GLU A 492 -31.34 -15.85 -25.84
N ALA A 493 -31.54 -15.31 -27.05
CA ALA A 493 -32.65 -14.39 -27.34
C ALA A 493 -34.02 -15.05 -27.13
N ALA A 494 -34.16 -16.34 -27.46
CA ALA A 494 -35.41 -17.07 -27.24
C ALA A 494 -35.67 -17.28 -25.75
N PHE A 495 -34.64 -17.65 -24.98
CA PHE A 495 -34.73 -17.79 -23.52
C PHE A 495 -35.12 -16.46 -22.85
N LEU A 496 -34.43 -15.36 -23.17
CA LEU A 496 -34.70 -14.04 -22.59
C LEU A 496 -36.10 -13.53 -22.93
N SER A 497 -36.55 -13.76 -24.17
CA SER A 497 -37.92 -13.46 -24.61
C SER A 497 -38.96 -14.23 -23.80
N ALA A 498 -38.74 -15.54 -23.59
CA ALA A 498 -39.66 -16.39 -22.82
C ALA A 498 -39.83 -15.95 -21.37
N ILE A 499 -38.77 -15.42 -20.75
CA ILE A 499 -38.84 -14.87 -19.40
C ILE A 499 -39.12 -13.35 -19.39
N ALA A 500 -39.37 -12.70 -20.53
CA ALA A 500 -39.56 -11.26 -20.66
C ALA A 500 -38.44 -10.41 -19.99
N SER A 501 -37.18 -10.77 -20.24
CA SER A 501 -35.98 -10.11 -19.71
C SER A 501 -35.23 -9.35 -20.82
N PRO A 502 -34.56 -8.22 -20.52
CA PRO A 502 -33.86 -7.43 -21.54
C PRO A 502 -32.56 -8.12 -21.99
N ASP A 503 -31.89 -7.53 -22.99
CA ASP A 503 -30.55 -7.94 -23.41
C ASP A 503 -29.55 -7.89 -22.22
N PRO A 504 -28.69 -8.92 -22.02
CA PRO A 504 -27.68 -8.93 -20.98
C PRO A 504 -26.58 -7.86 -21.13
N MET A 505 -26.48 -7.18 -22.27
CA MET A 505 -25.49 -6.12 -22.48
C MET A 505 -25.58 -5.03 -21.38
N PRO A 506 -24.45 -4.60 -20.79
CA PRO A 506 -23.07 -4.86 -21.22
C PRO A 506 -22.37 -6.04 -20.50
N PHE A 507 -23.09 -6.96 -19.85
CA PHE A 507 -22.48 -8.03 -19.03
C PHE A 507 -22.29 -9.35 -19.79
N GLU A 508 -21.20 -10.05 -19.50
CA GLU A 508 -20.93 -11.40 -20.01
C GLU A 508 -20.35 -12.27 -18.92
N THR A 509 -20.77 -13.53 -18.81
CA THR A 509 -20.10 -14.50 -17.92
C THR A 509 -19.05 -15.28 -18.71
N ALA A 510 -17.87 -15.54 -18.15
CA ALA A 510 -16.94 -16.52 -18.73
C ALA A 510 -17.60 -17.91 -18.69
N ASN A 511 -18.02 -18.45 -19.83
CA ASN A 511 -19.01 -19.53 -19.85
C ASN A 511 -18.46 -20.89 -20.36
N PRO A 512 -18.04 -21.80 -19.47
CA PRO A 512 -17.81 -23.19 -19.85
C PRO A 512 -19.03 -24.12 -19.59
N ASN A 513 -20.02 -23.73 -18.78
CA ASN A 513 -21.09 -24.65 -18.31
C ASN A 513 -22.47 -23.96 -18.16
N ARG A 514 -23.13 -23.63 -19.30
CA ARG A 514 -24.52 -23.11 -19.29
C ARG A 514 -25.49 -24.07 -18.61
N GLY A 515 -26.47 -23.53 -17.88
CA GLY A 515 -27.57 -24.32 -17.30
C GLY A 515 -27.22 -25.06 -16.01
N LEU A 516 -26.17 -24.63 -15.30
CA LEU A 516 -25.64 -25.29 -14.10
C LEU A 516 -26.72 -25.62 -13.04
N LYS A 517 -27.68 -24.71 -12.84
CA LYS A 517 -28.73 -24.85 -11.82
C LYS A 517 -29.99 -25.53 -12.34
N LEU A 518 -30.14 -25.69 -13.65
CA LEU A 518 -31.32 -26.32 -14.25
C LEU A 518 -31.46 -27.78 -13.80
N ALA A 519 -30.35 -28.52 -13.83
CA ALA A 519 -30.30 -29.92 -13.42
C ALA A 519 -30.37 -30.13 -11.89
N GLN A 520 -30.00 -29.12 -11.10
CA GLN A 520 -29.91 -29.23 -9.64
C GLN A 520 -31.22 -28.89 -8.93
N HIS A 521 -32.11 -28.13 -9.57
CA HIS A 521 -33.20 -27.45 -8.86
C HIS A 521 -34.59 -27.59 -9.50
N ASN A 522 -34.78 -28.50 -10.46
CA ASN A 522 -36.07 -28.80 -11.12
C ASN A 522 -36.81 -27.54 -11.56
N VAL A 523 -36.12 -26.66 -12.29
CA VAL A 523 -36.75 -25.47 -12.86
C VAL A 523 -37.40 -25.87 -14.19
N GLU A 524 -38.74 -25.89 -14.22
CA GLU A 524 -39.57 -26.35 -15.35
C GLU A 524 -39.82 -25.27 -16.42
N VAL A 525 -38.95 -24.25 -16.50
CA VAL A 525 -38.98 -23.22 -17.57
C VAL A 525 -39.00 -23.86 -18.98
N LEU A 526 -38.62 -25.14 -19.07
CA LEU A 526 -38.70 -26.00 -20.25
C LEU A 526 -40.11 -26.38 -20.73
N GLU A 527 -41.18 -26.36 -19.93
CA GLU A 527 -42.50 -26.84 -20.40
C GLU A 527 -43.04 -25.99 -21.59
N LEU A 528 -42.74 -24.69 -21.60
CA LEU A 528 -43.07 -23.78 -22.70
C LEU A 528 -42.23 -24.03 -23.95
N PHE A 529 -40.97 -24.46 -23.78
CA PHE A 529 -40.10 -24.79 -24.91
C PHE A 529 -40.40 -26.17 -25.46
N GLN A 530 -40.63 -27.18 -24.61
CA GLN A 530 -40.98 -28.54 -25.02
C GLN A 530 -42.29 -28.59 -25.78
N SER A 531 -43.29 -27.79 -25.40
CA SER A 531 -44.56 -27.68 -26.14
C SER A 531 -44.39 -26.99 -27.49
N GLN A 532 -43.49 -25.99 -27.62
CA GLN A 532 -43.14 -25.37 -28.90
C GLN A 532 -42.28 -26.26 -29.81
N THR A 533 -41.30 -27.00 -29.28
CA THR A 533 -40.56 -27.99 -30.11
C THR A 533 -41.44 -29.16 -30.51
N GLN A 534 -42.37 -29.59 -29.66
CA GLN A 534 -43.35 -30.62 -30.01
C GLN A 534 -44.38 -30.13 -31.02
N SER A 535 -44.80 -28.86 -31.00
CA SER A 535 -45.69 -28.32 -32.03
C SER A 535 -44.97 -28.13 -33.37
N VAL A 536 -43.71 -27.68 -33.36
CA VAL A 536 -42.88 -27.56 -34.57
C VAL A 536 -42.59 -28.93 -35.17
N HIS A 537 -42.29 -29.95 -34.35
CA HIS A 537 -42.13 -31.32 -34.85
C HIS A 537 -43.46 -32.01 -35.22
N GLN A 538 -44.61 -31.63 -34.65
CA GLN A 538 -45.91 -32.13 -35.13
C GLN A 538 -46.35 -31.50 -36.46
N GLU A 539 -45.94 -30.26 -36.75
CA GLU A 539 -46.12 -29.67 -38.08
C GLU A 539 -45.13 -30.24 -39.12
N GLU A 540 -43.89 -30.56 -38.74
CA GLU A 540 -42.91 -31.18 -39.63
C GLU A 540 -43.21 -32.66 -39.93
N VAL A 541 -43.75 -33.42 -38.98
CA VAL A 541 -44.08 -34.85 -39.16
C VAL A 541 -45.42 -35.05 -39.89
N ALA A 542 -46.27 -34.03 -39.99
CA ALA A 542 -47.50 -34.08 -40.80
C ALA A 542 -47.25 -34.02 -42.32
N THR A 543 -46.02 -33.73 -42.75
CA THR A 543 -45.63 -33.74 -44.16
C THR A 543 -44.37 -34.57 -44.35
N MET A 544 -44.50 -35.90 -44.48
CA MET A 544 -43.72 -36.75 -45.40
C MET A 544 -44.10 -38.24 -45.20
N PRO A 545 -44.14 -39.05 -46.28
CA PRO A 545 -44.70 -40.40 -46.26
C PRO A 545 -43.70 -41.49 -45.88
N ASP A 546 -44.26 -42.60 -45.37
CA ASP A 546 -43.64 -43.86 -44.97
C ASP A 546 -42.68 -44.48 -46.01
N THR A 547 -41.55 -45.03 -45.54
CA THR A 547 -41.07 -46.41 -45.82
C THR A 547 -39.76 -46.73 -45.03
N PRO A 548 -39.38 -48.01 -44.81
CA PRO A 548 -38.86 -48.47 -43.51
C PRO A 548 -37.45 -49.10 -43.54
N THR A 549 -37.00 -49.51 -42.35
CA THR A 549 -35.92 -50.50 -42.03
C THR A 549 -34.48 -49.95 -42.17
N GLU A 550 -33.51 -50.13 -41.27
CA GLU A 550 -33.10 -51.32 -40.50
C GLU A 550 -32.41 -51.03 -39.15
N THR A 551 -32.49 -52.06 -38.31
CA THR A 551 -31.87 -52.42 -37.03
C THR A 551 -30.33 -52.32 -36.91
N SER A 552 -29.82 -51.89 -35.74
CA SER A 552 -28.87 -52.67 -34.91
C SER A 552 -28.50 -52.00 -33.57
N ALA A 553 -29.22 -52.45 -32.53
CA ALA A 553 -28.83 -52.97 -31.21
C ALA A 553 -27.42 -52.78 -30.56
N VAL A 554 -27.48 -52.69 -29.21
CA VAL A 554 -26.56 -53.06 -28.09
C VAL A 554 -25.33 -52.13 -27.85
N ALA A 555 -24.94 -51.68 -26.64
CA ALA A 555 -25.03 -52.27 -25.30
C ALA A 555 -24.92 -51.26 -24.14
N GLU A 556 -25.61 -51.61 -23.04
CA GLU A 556 -25.52 -51.18 -21.63
C GLU A 556 -24.14 -51.41 -20.98
N VAL A 557 -23.73 -50.57 -20.00
CA VAL A 557 -23.18 -50.94 -18.67
C VAL A 557 -23.11 -49.69 -17.76
N ALA A 558 -23.61 -49.80 -16.52
CA ALA A 558 -23.42 -48.89 -15.37
C ALA A 558 -22.64 -49.64 -14.24
N PRO A 559 -22.48 -49.14 -12.99
CA PRO A 559 -22.09 -47.83 -12.40
C PRO A 559 -20.70 -47.96 -11.69
N THR A 560 -20.15 -47.05 -10.86
CA THR A 560 -20.28 -46.99 -9.37
C THR A 560 -19.28 -45.96 -8.72
N GLU A 561 -19.72 -45.30 -7.63
CA GLU A 561 -19.03 -44.94 -6.35
C GLU A 561 -17.92 -43.84 -6.15
N THR A 562 -18.36 -42.72 -5.55
CA THR A 562 -17.96 -42.00 -4.29
C THR A 562 -16.51 -41.77 -3.78
N ALA A 563 -16.13 -40.46 -3.66
CA ALA A 563 -15.48 -39.66 -2.56
C ALA A 563 -14.14 -40.11 -1.87
N PRO A 564 -13.33 -39.25 -1.16
CA PRO A 564 -13.56 -37.86 -0.69
C PRO A 564 -12.37 -36.84 -0.82
N THR A 565 -12.68 -35.60 -0.43
CA THR A 565 -11.87 -34.37 -0.25
C THR A 565 -10.67 -34.43 0.71
N LYS A 566 -9.55 -33.74 0.38
CA LYS A 566 -8.67 -33.02 1.34
C LYS A 566 -8.01 -31.75 0.74
N LEU A 567 -7.99 -30.70 1.55
CA LEU A 567 -7.48 -29.33 1.32
C LEU A 567 -5.94 -29.22 1.31
N ARG A 568 -5.40 -28.35 0.43
CA ARG A 568 -4.53 -27.16 0.70
C ARG A 568 -3.76 -26.75 -0.59
N PRO A 569 -3.86 -25.51 -1.10
CA PRO A 569 -2.94 -25.04 -2.13
C PRO A 569 -1.66 -24.46 -1.50
N ARG A 570 -0.53 -25.08 -1.83
CA ARG A 570 0.80 -24.46 -1.78
C ARG A 570 0.89 -23.37 -2.86
N ARG A 571 1.52 -22.23 -2.54
CA ARG A 571 1.89 -21.21 -3.53
C ARG A 571 2.79 -21.85 -4.59
N LYS A 572 2.38 -21.81 -5.86
CA LYS A 572 3.22 -22.24 -6.99
C LYS A 572 4.19 -21.11 -7.35
N PRO A 573 5.48 -21.40 -7.61
CA PRO A 573 6.36 -20.45 -8.29
C PRO A 573 5.85 -20.21 -9.72
N VAL A 574 6.11 -19.00 -10.23
CA VAL A 574 5.86 -18.66 -11.64
C VAL A 574 6.68 -19.63 -12.50
N SER A 575 6.02 -20.53 -13.22
CA SER A 575 6.69 -21.40 -14.19
C SER A 575 6.62 -20.72 -15.56
N VAL A 576 7.76 -20.47 -16.18
CA VAL A 576 7.83 -20.15 -17.61
C VAL A 576 7.27 -21.35 -18.37
N ASP A 577 6.30 -21.11 -19.25
CA ASP A 577 5.74 -22.16 -20.10
C ASP A 577 6.84 -22.66 -21.06
N ALA A 578 7.26 -23.90 -20.84
CA ALA A 578 8.31 -24.58 -21.56
C ALA A 578 7.98 -24.80 -23.04
N ASP A 579 6.68 -24.82 -23.39
CA ASP A 579 6.22 -24.98 -24.77
C ASP A 579 6.26 -23.63 -25.49
N LEU A 580 5.88 -22.55 -24.80
CA LEU A 580 6.00 -21.19 -25.33
C LEU A 580 7.47 -20.83 -25.63
N LEU A 581 8.38 -21.09 -24.70
CA LEU A 581 9.80 -20.80 -24.89
C LEU A 581 10.41 -21.62 -26.03
N ARG A 582 9.95 -22.87 -26.23
CA ARG A 582 10.33 -23.69 -27.39
C ARG A 582 9.81 -23.11 -28.70
N SER A 583 8.56 -22.68 -28.76
CA SER A 583 8.00 -22.03 -29.95
C SER A 583 8.73 -20.73 -30.29
N VAL A 584 9.06 -19.91 -29.29
CA VAL A 584 9.82 -18.67 -29.48
C VAL A 584 11.24 -18.98 -29.96
N ALA A 585 11.96 -19.89 -29.30
CA ALA A 585 13.32 -20.26 -29.71
C ALA A 585 13.38 -20.86 -31.14
N ALA A 586 12.40 -21.69 -31.50
CA ALA A 586 12.30 -22.25 -32.85
C ALA A 586 12.17 -21.16 -33.93
N ASN A 587 11.47 -20.06 -33.66
CA ASN A 587 11.36 -18.93 -34.59
C ASN A 587 12.69 -18.19 -34.83
N PHE A 588 13.66 -18.33 -33.91
CA PHE A 588 15.02 -17.79 -34.03
C PHE A 588 16.04 -18.86 -34.47
N GLY A 589 15.58 -20.06 -34.86
CA GLY A 589 16.45 -21.16 -35.29
C GLY A 589 17.19 -21.87 -34.15
N LEU A 590 16.75 -21.69 -32.91
CA LEU A 590 17.34 -22.32 -31.73
C LEU A 590 16.52 -23.55 -31.33
N GLU A 591 17.19 -24.69 -31.19
CA GLU A 591 16.56 -25.95 -30.78
C GLU A 591 16.77 -26.18 -29.28
N ILE A 592 15.69 -26.15 -28.48
CA ILE A 592 15.76 -26.40 -27.04
C ILE A 592 15.61 -27.89 -26.74
N ARG A 593 16.53 -28.41 -25.92
CA ARG A 593 16.53 -29.79 -25.44
C ARG A 593 15.24 -30.13 -24.68
N GLY A 594 14.44 -31.03 -25.24
CA GLY A 594 13.28 -31.60 -24.54
C GLY A 594 13.68 -32.46 -23.34
N LYS A 595 12.74 -32.74 -22.41
CA LYS A 595 12.97 -33.48 -21.14
C LYS A 595 13.70 -34.83 -21.28
N ALA A 596 13.74 -35.44 -22.47
CA ALA A 596 14.40 -36.71 -22.73
C ALA A 596 15.42 -36.68 -23.89
N GLY A 597 15.59 -35.56 -24.59
CA GLY A 597 16.55 -35.46 -25.70
C GLY A 597 17.98 -35.27 -25.20
N THR A 598 19.00 -35.58 -26.01
CA THR A 598 20.42 -35.21 -25.77
C THR A 598 20.92 -34.10 -26.69
N VAL A 599 20.10 -33.71 -27.66
CA VAL A 599 20.42 -32.71 -28.70
C VAL A 599 19.59 -31.45 -28.44
N GLY A 600 20.22 -30.28 -28.56
CA GLY A 600 19.63 -28.97 -28.29
C GLY A 600 20.20 -28.24 -27.07
N LEU A 601 19.92 -26.95 -26.98
CA LEU A 601 20.34 -26.05 -25.90
C LEU A 601 19.53 -26.29 -24.63
N SER A 602 20.12 -26.06 -23.46
CA SER A 602 19.33 -25.97 -22.22
C SER A 602 18.39 -24.76 -22.29
N TYR A 603 17.32 -24.76 -21.49
CA TYR A 603 16.39 -23.61 -21.44
C TYR A 603 17.12 -22.29 -21.13
N GLU A 604 18.10 -22.33 -20.24
CA GLU A 604 18.94 -21.17 -19.87
C GLU A 604 19.82 -20.71 -21.04
N ALA A 605 20.47 -21.64 -21.76
CA ALA A 605 21.30 -21.31 -22.91
C ALA A 605 20.48 -20.75 -24.08
N ALA A 606 19.32 -21.37 -24.36
CA ALA A 606 18.40 -20.89 -25.39
C ALA A 606 17.87 -19.48 -25.09
N LEU A 607 17.58 -19.19 -23.81
CA LEU A 607 17.12 -17.87 -23.40
C LEU A 607 18.23 -16.81 -23.51
N ALA A 608 19.46 -17.15 -23.11
CA ALA A 608 20.60 -16.26 -23.25
C ALA A 608 20.90 -15.94 -24.73
N GLU A 609 20.82 -16.94 -25.60
CA GLU A 609 21.08 -16.79 -27.03
C GLU A 609 19.97 -16.01 -27.75
N LEU A 610 18.70 -16.22 -27.36
CA LEU A 610 17.56 -15.38 -27.76
C LEU A 610 17.76 -13.90 -27.39
N LEU A 611 18.19 -13.63 -26.16
CA LEU A 611 18.45 -12.27 -25.70
C LEU A 611 19.64 -11.64 -26.43
N SER A 612 20.65 -12.43 -26.79
CA SER A 612 21.78 -11.96 -27.60
C SER A 612 21.37 -11.64 -29.03
N LEU A 613 20.55 -12.47 -29.67
CA LEU A 613 20.01 -12.24 -31.01
C LEU A 613 19.08 -11.02 -31.07
N LEU A 614 18.33 -10.75 -29.99
CA LEU A 614 17.48 -9.56 -29.87
C LEU A 614 18.26 -8.28 -29.54
N ALA A 615 19.49 -8.41 -29.05
CA ALA A 615 20.35 -7.30 -28.67
C ALA A 615 21.24 -6.79 -29.81
N GLU A 616 21.45 -7.58 -30.87
CA GLU A 616 22.22 -7.10 -32.03
C GLU A 616 21.38 -6.15 -32.91
N PRO A 617 21.84 -4.91 -33.15
CA PRO A 617 21.16 -3.99 -34.06
C PRO A 617 21.28 -4.47 -35.52
N ASP A 618 20.17 -4.40 -36.25
CA ASP A 618 19.99 -4.90 -37.62
C ASP A 618 20.74 -4.04 -38.69
N GLU A 619 22.07 -3.93 -38.58
CA GLU A 619 22.90 -3.17 -39.53
C GLU A 619 23.66 -4.06 -40.55
N GLY A 620 23.44 -5.37 -40.55
CA GLY A 620 24.32 -6.31 -41.28
C GLY A 620 23.70 -7.19 -42.37
N ARG A 621 22.38 -7.23 -42.56
CA ARG A 621 21.74 -8.11 -43.57
C ARG A 621 21.34 -7.35 -44.82
N SER A 622 22.33 -6.92 -45.58
CA SER A 622 22.17 -6.63 -47.00
C SER A 622 23.41 -7.05 -47.78
N ARG A 623 23.15 -7.86 -48.82
CA ARG A 623 24.00 -8.10 -50.01
C ARG A 623 24.99 -9.27 -49.94
N ALA A 624 24.49 -10.46 -50.25
CA ALA A 624 25.23 -11.45 -51.04
C ALA A 624 24.46 -11.65 -52.36
N GLU A 625 25.10 -11.25 -53.46
CA GLU A 625 24.61 -11.45 -54.83
C GLU A 625 24.69 -12.94 -55.19
N VAL A 626 23.57 -13.53 -55.63
CA VAL A 626 23.54 -14.81 -56.35
C VAL A 626 22.79 -14.57 -57.67
N PRO A 627 23.32 -15.02 -58.83
CA PRO A 627 22.72 -14.76 -60.14
C PRO A 627 21.53 -15.67 -60.44
N SER A 628 20.64 -15.11 -61.25
CA SER A 628 19.48 -15.64 -61.95
C SER A 628 19.60 -17.06 -62.52
N ASP A 629 18.62 -17.92 -62.22
CA ASP A 629 17.61 -18.44 -63.19
C ASP A 629 16.93 -19.69 -62.63
N GLU A 630 15.69 -19.57 -62.13
CA GLU A 630 14.65 -20.62 -62.17
C GLU A 630 13.30 -20.10 -61.62
N PRO A 631 12.13 -20.52 -62.17
CA PRO A 631 10.83 -20.03 -61.75
C PRO A 631 10.24 -20.88 -60.61
N ILE A 632 9.99 -20.27 -59.45
CA ILE A 632 9.30 -20.89 -58.30
C ILE A 632 7.81 -20.48 -58.29
N PRO A 633 6.87 -21.39 -58.00
CA PRO A 633 5.44 -21.12 -57.99
C PRO A 633 4.96 -20.44 -56.71
N ALA A 634 3.88 -19.68 -56.84
CA ALA A 634 3.22 -18.93 -55.78
C ALA A 634 2.51 -19.85 -54.78
N THR A 635 2.88 -19.77 -53.48
CA THR A 635 1.98 -19.77 -52.30
C THR A 635 2.78 -19.85 -50.99
N ALA A 636 3.03 -18.70 -50.34
CA ALA A 636 3.21 -18.59 -48.89
C ALA A 636 3.16 -17.10 -48.47
N PRO A 637 2.44 -16.72 -47.39
CA PRO A 637 2.41 -15.35 -46.91
C PRO A 637 3.73 -14.97 -46.23
N ARG A 638 4.33 -13.85 -46.65
CA ARG A 638 5.50 -13.25 -46.00
C ARG A 638 5.10 -12.63 -44.65
N PRO A 639 5.82 -12.87 -43.55
CA PRO A 639 5.58 -12.19 -42.28
C PRO A 639 6.02 -10.72 -42.40
N THR A 640 5.08 -9.80 -42.20
CA THR A 640 5.35 -8.37 -42.06
C THR A 640 5.97 -8.09 -40.70
N THR A 641 7.19 -7.58 -40.68
CA THR A 641 7.83 -7.05 -39.48
C THR A 641 7.11 -5.76 -39.03
N PRO A 642 6.70 -5.65 -37.75
CA PRO A 642 6.09 -4.42 -37.24
C PRO A 642 7.20 -3.39 -36.98
N SER A 643 7.30 -2.38 -37.83
CA SER A 643 8.18 -1.23 -37.66
C SER A 643 7.58 -0.19 -36.71
N ASP A 644 7.21 -0.60 -35.50
CA ASP A 644 6.81 0.32 -34.43
C ASP A 644 7.95 0.49 -33.40
N PRO A 645 8.69 1.62 -33.41
CA PRO A 645 9.78 1.87 -32.48
C PRO A 645 9.32 1.89 -31.01
N ALA A 646 8.03 2.14 -30.74
CA ALA A 646 7.48 2.07 -29.38
C ALA A 646 7.40 0.61 -28.88
N LEU A 647 7.09 -0.34 -29.76
CA LEU A 647 7.05 -1.77 -29.42
C LEU A 647 8.46 -2.31 -29.16
N ALA A 648 9.46 -1.91 -29.96
CA ALA A 648 10.86 -2.28 -29.75
C ALA A 648 11.41 -1.75 -28.41
N LEU A 649 11.06 -0.50 -28.05
CA LEU A 649 11.42 0.08 -26.75
C LEU A 649 10.73 -0.66 -25.59
N ALA A 650 9.44 -0.97 -25.71
CA ALA A 650 8.70 -1.72 -24.70
C ALA A 650 9.27 -3.13 -24.47
N LEU A 651 9.65 -3.83 -25.55
CA LEU A 651 10.31 -5.14 -25.48
C LEU A 651 11.68 -5.05 -24.82
N THR A 652 12.45 -3.99 -25.11
CA THR A 652 13.76 -3.74 -24.49
C THR A 652 13.65 -3.47 -22.99
N ASP A 653 12.66 -2.69 -22.56
CA ASP A 653 12.41 -2.41 -21.14
C ASP A 653 11.86 -3.63 -20.39
N GLN A 654 11.02 -4.46 -21.04
CA GLN A 654 10.58 -5.74 -20.49
C GLN A 654 11.75 -6.72 -20.33
N ALA A 655 12.64 -6.82 -21.33
CA ALA A 655 13.84 -7.65 -21.25
C ALA A 655 14.78 -7.20 -20.13
N ARG A 656 14.98 -5.88 -19.96
CA ARG A 656 15.78 -5.30 -18.87
C ARG A 656 15.17 -5.61 -17.50
N THR A 657 13.84 -5.53 -17.38
CA THR A 657 13.12 -5.83 -16.14
C THR A 657 13.24 -7.31 -15.78
N LEU A 658 13.11 -8.21 -16.77
CA LEU A 658 13.31 -9.65 -16.57
C LEU A 658 14.74 -9.97 -16.17
N ALA A 659 15.75 -9.40 -16.86
CA ALA A 659 17.15 -9.59 -16.49
C ALA A 659 17.45 -9.14 -15.05
N TRP A 660 16.87 -8.00 -14.63
CA TRP A 660 17.00 -7.52 -13.25
C TRP A 660 16.31 -8.46 -12.24
N LEU A 661 15.10 -8.95 -12.54
CA LEU A 661 14.40 -9.90 -11.68
C LEU A 661 15.16 -11.22 -11.54
N THR A 662 15.71 -11.74 -12.63
CA THR A 662 16.52 -12.97 -12.63
C THR A 662 17.78 -12.78 -11.78
N GLY A 663 18.53 -11.69 -11.97
CA GLY A 663 19.71 -11.41 -11.15
C GLY A 663 19.38 -11.21 -9.66
N ARG A 664 18.19 -10.67 -9.34
CA ARG A 664 17.74 -10.56 -7.95
C ARG A 664 17.35 -11.91 -7.34
N LEU A 665 16.75 -12.80 -8.12
CA LEU A 665 16.45 -14.16 -7.68
C LEU A 665 17.74 -14.95 -7.41
N GLU A 666 18.72 -14.89 -8.31
CA GLU A 666 20.03 -15.53 -8.14
C GLU A 666 20.75 -15.05 -6.87
N ALA A 667 20.75 -13.73 -6.62
CA ALA A 667 21.34 -13.16 -5.40
C ALA A 667 20.64 -13.66 -4.12
N LEU A 668 19.31 -13.79 -4.14
CA LEU A 668 18.54 -14.32 -3.01
C LEU A 668 18.78 -15.83 -2.82
N GLU A 669 18.93 -16.59 -3.89
CA GLU A 669 19.27 -18.01 -3.81
C GLU A 669 20.67 -18.23 -3.24
N GLN A 670 21.65 -17.39 -3.61
CA GLN A 670 22.98 -17.38 -2.99
C GLN A 670 22.90 -17.05 -1.50
N GLU A 671 22.16 -16.02 -1.11
CA GLU A 671 21.98 -15.63 0.29
C GLU A 671 21.34 -16.76 1.12
N VAL A 672 20.30 -17.41 0.60
CA VAL A 672 19.66 -18.56 1.25
C VAL A 672 20.62 -19.75 1.36
N SER A 673 21.48 -19.97 0.37
CA SER A 673 22.51 -21.01 0.41
C SER A 673 23.55 -20.73 1.51
N THR A 674 24.03 -19.49 1.61
CA THR A 674 24.97 -19.07 2.67
C THR A 674 24.34 -19.23 4.05
N LEU A 675 23.10 -18.77 4.26
CA LEU A 675 22.40 -18.91 5.54
C LEU A 675 22.16 -20.38 5.92
N ARG A 676 21.93 -21.27 4.94
CA ARG A 676 21.84 -22.71 5.19
C ARG A 676 23.18 -23.29 5.63
N GLN A 677 24.28 -22.90 4.98
CA GLN A 677 25.63 -23.32 5.38
C GLN A 677 25.98 -22.83 6.78
N GLU A 678 25.65 -21.58 7.13
CA GLU A 678 25.86 -21.02 8.47
C GLU A 678 25.04 -21.76 9.52
N ARG A 679 23.76 -22.02 9.25
CA ARG A 679 22.90 -22.83 10.13
C ARG A 679 23.47 -24.22 10.33
N ASP A 680 23.90 -24.88 9.26
CA ASP A 680 24.41 -26.25 9.33
C ASP A 680 25.77 -26.30 10.04
N ALA A 681 26.62 -25.29 9.88
CA ALA A 681 27.85 -25.12 10.65
C ALA A 681 27.56 -24.89 12.14
N ALA A 682 26.56 -24.07 12.48
CA ALA A 682 26.13 -23.85 13.86
C ALA A 682 25.55 -25.12 14.49
N LEU A 683 24.76 -25.90 13.74
CA LEU A 683 24.24 -27.20 14.18
C LEU A 683 25.36 -28.24 14.35
N GLN A 684 26.38 -28.22 13.49
CA GLN A 684 27.56 -29.07 13.64
C GLN A 684 28.40 -28.66 14.86
N GLN A 685 28.55 -27.36 15.14
CA GLN A 685 29.21 -26.88 16.37
C GLN A 685 28.43 -27.32 17.63
N LEU A 686 27.10 -27.23 17.61
CA LEU A 686 26.24 -27.73 18.67
C LEU A 686 26.37 -29.25 18.88
N ASN A 687 26.52 -30.02 17.80
CA ASN A 687 26.63 -31.47 17.86
C ASN A 687 28.06 -31.99 18.12
N GLN A 688 29.10 -31.20 17.81
CA GLN A 688 30.51 -31.53 18.09
C GLN A 688 30.97 -31.07 19.48
N GLY A 689 30.20 -30.20 20.15
CA GLY A 689 30.37 -29.90 21.56
C GLY A 689 29.90 -31.07 22.44
N ALA A 690 30.81 -31.98 22.80
CA ALA A 690 30.55 -32.95 23.85
C ALA A 690 30.17 -32.24 25.18
N PRO A 691 29.20 -32.76 25.95
CA PRO A 691 28.67 -32.11 27.14
C PRO A 691 29.48 -32.53 28.38
N SER A 692 30.36 -31.69 28.98
CA SER A 692 30.98 -32.15 30.25
C SER A 692 31.67 -31.15 31.20
N THR A 693 31.55 -29.84 31.10
CA THR A 693 32.11 -28.97 32.17
C THR A 693 31.25 -27.76 32.50
N GLU A 694 30.84 -26.99 31.51
CA GLU A 694 30.14 -25.72 31.76
C GLU A 694 28.71 -25.91 32.28
N LEU A 695 27.98 -26.91 31.76
CA LEU A 695 26.64 -27.23 32.28
C LEU A 695 26.68 -27.74 33.73
N GLY A 696 27.72 -28.51 34.07
CA GLY A 696 27.92 -28.98 35.45
C GLY A 696 28.30 -27.84 36.41
N GLN A 697 29.13 -26.90 35.95
CA GLN A 697 29.45 -25.69 36.70
C GLN A 697 28.23 -24.81 36.91
N LEU A 698 27.40 -24.60 35.88
CA LEU A 698 26.18 -23.81 35.97
C LEU A 698 25.10 -24.48 36.84
N GLN A 699 25.06 -25.82 36.89
CA GLN A 699 24.19 -26.56 37.80
C GLN A 699 24.66 -26.43 39.25
N GLN A 700 25.96 -26.60 39.52
CA GLN A 700 26.53 -26.38 40.85
C GLN A 700 26.36 -24.93 41.32
N GLU A 701 26.52 -23.96 40.43
CA GLU A 701 26.34 -22.55 40.76
C GLU A 701 24.87 -22.22 41.06
N ASN A 702 23.93 -22.78 40.30
CA ASN A 702 22.49 -22.64 40.61
C ASN A 702 22.11 -23.26 41.96
N GLU A 703 22.68 -24.41 42.31
CA GLU A 703 22.46 -25.02 43.62
C GLU A 703 23.03 -24.16 44.75
N ARG A 704 24.23 -23.60 44.57
CA ARG A 704 24.82 -22.66 45.52
C ARG A 704 23.94 -21.43 45.74
N LEU A 705 23.48 -20.80 44.65
CA LEU A 705 22.64 -19.61 44.70
C LEU A 705 21.28 -19.87 45.35
N LYS A 706 20.68 -21.04 45.13
CA LYS A 706 19.46 -21.45 45.84
C LYS A 706 19.69 -21.53 47.35
N LEU A 707 20.80 -22.11 47.77
CA LEU A 707 21.15 -22.26 49.19
C LEU A 707 21.39 -20.90 49.87
N GLU A 708 22.05 -19.97 49.19
CA GLU A 708 22.23 -18.59 49.65
C GLU A 708 20.90 -17.84 49.76
N ARG A 709 20.02 -17.96 48.76
CA ARG A 709 18.67 -17.40 48.81
C ARG A 709 17.88 -17.93 49.99
N ASP A 710 17.91 -19.23 50.24
CA ASP A 710 17.14 -19.85 51.32
C ASP A 710 17.67 -19.41 52.70
N GLN A 711 18.99 -19.29 52.85
CA GLN A 711 19.59 -18.70 54.04
C GLN A 711 19.20 -17.24 54.25
N ALA A 712 19.19 -16.43 53.18
CA ALA A 712 18.76 -15.03 53.25
C ALA A 712 17.28 -14.91 53.64
N THR A 713 16.44 -15.80 53.10
CA THR A 713 15.00 -15.85 53.40
C THR A 713 14.76 -16.24 54.86
N SER A 714 15.47 -17.25 55.37
CA SER A 714 15.41 -17.66 56.78
C SER A 714 15.89 -16.55 57.73
N LYS A 715 16.94 -15.82 57.36
CA LYS A 715 17.39 -14.63 58.13
C LYS A 715 16.33 -13.54 58.14
N LEU A 716 15.73 -13.24 56.99
CA LEU A 716 14.64 -12.26 56.90
C LEU A 716 13.44 -12.66 57.76
N GLU A 717 13.12 -13.95 57.81
CA GLU A 717 12.03 -14.47 58.63
C GLU A 717 12.35 -14.38 60.13
N THR A 718 13.59 -14.65 60.52
CA THR A 718 14.09 -14.45 61.89
C THR A 718 14.05 -12.96 62.27
N PHE A 719 14.47 -12.06 61.38
CA PHE A 719 14.34 -10.61 61.57
C PHE A 719 12.89 -10.18 61.69
N ARG A 720 11.99 -10.78 60.89
CA ARG A 720 10.56 -10.50 60.95
C ARG A 720 9.97 -10.95 62.28
N GLN A 721 10.38 -12.11 62.81
CA GLN A 721 10.00 -12.60 64.14
C GLN A 721 10.54 -11.68 65.26
N LEU A 722 11.80 -11.24 65.17
CA LEU A 722 12.41 -10.30 66.11
C LEU A 722 11.73 -8.92 66.10
N LEU A 723 11.38 -8.40 64.92
CA LEU A 723 10.76 -7.09 64.76
C LEU A 723 9.28 -7.09 65.14
N MET A 724 8.56 -8.17 64.87
CA MET A 724 7.13 -8.25 65.16
C MET A 724 6.85 -8.71 66.59
N GLY A 725 7.83 -9.35 67.26
CA GLY A 725 7.70 -9.92 68.60
C GLY A 725 6.64 -11.04 68.67
N ASP A 726 6.83 -12.03 69.55
CA ASP A 726 5.87 -13.15 69.76
C ASP A 726 4.47 -12.73 70.29
N ARG A 727 4.12 -11.45 70.24
CA ARG A 727 2.88 -10.91 70.81
C ARG A 727 1.74 -10.72 69.81
N LEU A 728 1.94 -10.92 68.51
CA LEU A 728 0.87 -10.67 67.52
C LEU A 728 0.22 -11.93 66.92
N THR A 729 0.79 -13.12 67.08
CA THR A 729 0.14 -14.37 66.61
C THR A 729 -0.99 -14.86 67.52
N ALA A 730 -1.04 -14.43 68.78
CA ALA A 730 -2.12 -14.83 69.70
C ALA A 730 -3.40 -13.97 69.58
N HIS A 731 -3.35 -12.78 68.96
CA HIS A 731 -4.49 -11.86 68.93
C HIS A 731 -5.27 -11.84 67.61
N CYS A 732 -4.68 -12.30 66.50
CA CYS A 732 -5.34 -12.32 65.18
C CYS A 732 -6.25 -13.54 64.92
N VAL A 733 -6.20 -14.60 65.73
CA VAL A 733 -7.08 -15.78 65.55
C VAL A 733 -8.45 -15.58 66.22
N ARG A 734 -8.62 -14.56 67.09
CA ARG A 734 -9.87 -14.35 67.83
C ARG A 734 -10.90 -13.41 67.17
N LEU A 735 -10.57 -12.78 66.04
CA LEU A 735 -11.45 -11.82 65.37
C LEU A 735 -12.08 -12.33 64.06
N TYR A 736 -11.90 -13.62 63.72
CA TYR A 736 -12.48 -14.23 62.52
C TYR A 736 -13.38 -15.45 62.81
N ALA A 737 -13.80 -15.65 64.06
CA ALA A 737 -14.62 -16.80 64.46
C ALA A 737 -16.09 -16.46 64.84
N ASP A 738 -16.53 -15.20 64.79
CA ASP A 738 -17.85 -14.79 65.31
C ASP A 738 -18.86 -14.24 64.28
N ASP A 739 -18.60 -14.34 62.97
CA ASP A 739 -19.50 -13.80 61.92
C ASP A 739 -20.24 -14.87 61.08
N SER A 740 -20.59 -16.03 61.66
CA SER A 740 -21.43 -17.02 60.95
C SER A 740 -22.61 -17.57 61.76
N ILE A 741 -23.45 -16.69 62.33
CA ILE A 741 -24.79 -17.07 62.81
C ILE A 741 -25.78 -15.93 62.50
N CYS A 742 -26.64 -16.13 61.49
CA CYS A 742 -28.00 -15.59 61.29
C CYS A 742 -28.44 -15.96 59.86
N GLU A 743 -28.82 -17.23 59.61
CA GLU A 743 -30.21 -17.74 59.63
C GLU A 743 -31.18 -17.10 58.63
N GLU A 744 -31.49 -17.89 57.60
CA GLU A 744 -32.83 -18.20 57.10
C GLU A 744 -34.02 -17.58 57.86
N ARG A 745 -34.79 -16.74 57.17
CA ARG A 745 -36.27 -16.68 57.26
C ARG A 745 -36.82 -15.74 56.20
N CYS A 746 -37.61 -16.27 55.27
CA CYS A 746 -38.94 -15.77 54.86
C CYS A 746 -39.28 -16.20 53.42
N ASP A 747 -39.96 -17.35 53.30
CA ASP A 747 -41.09 -17.51 52.38
C ASP A 747 -42.35 -17.64 53.24
N ASN A 748 -43.22 -16.61 53.19
CA ASN A 748 -44.70 -16.64 53.40
C ASN A 748 -45.24 -15.20 53.56
N ALA A 749 -45.73 -14.61 52.47
CA ALA A 749 -46.93 -13.77 52.31
C ALA A 749 -46.89 -13.02 50.98
#